data_AF-A0A0N0ZV02-F1
#
_entry.id   AF-A0A0N0ZV02-F1
#
_cell.length_a   1.000
_cell.length_b   1.000
_cell.length_c   1.000
_cell.angle_alpha   90.00
_cell.angle_beta   90.00
_cell.angle_gamma   90.00
#
_symmetry.space_group_name_H-M   'P 1'
#
loop_
_entity.id
_entity.type
_entity.pdbx_description
1 polymer ?
#
loop_
_entity_poly.entity_id
_entity_poly.type
_entity_poly.pdbx_seq_one_letter_code
_entity_poly.pdbx_strand_id
1 'polypeptide(L)'
;MIRNWTLIITLLIFPVFTFSQQQSSRLISKRDSLMPGMSTSIPFSLENNSAENKVYDISATTSSPNIKPISAKGELQMAPREASVYLLPLRITAEAAKGLYIITLQITDRHTGISFVKTSEIIISGSRKLSLTPLNSPEFIRAGETIRSSFLLKNNGNVMENVILESKNAVIDDDTSIVLAPNESKMISIHKVTNPELRQNEFQNLNLSVYSKDNPAENQDVYISTQVISVKPVENDIYHRFPVAASLSFIGMQNMGVYRDGFQGELYGKGALDKDNKNQIEFHAITRNPVEFSSFTQYEEYFVNYKRDNLFVHLGDKTYSSSYLTEFARYGRGAEIRYDFNKMSLGGFYSHPRFFRDIKDEFNIYSAFRIRKESEISVGYLYKVQEKGAVSFGDTRLNAEAHLPYVKGKFKLSGNIKFSGEFAYSTTEQTEGTAYMVQTEAIFQKFNGSLMYIKTGPKFAGYFTNTDTFNGNIYFNITKRLSVFANYMQDVKNFQRDHLLLAAPYRKYFQYGIQYKYLPNGFIILNNAYQKYQDRLEPKQFDYNERFFKVSINQQIGIFQVNVDGQLGTTDNYLTGFTGNSSLYAANISFQKFRTSFNLFGSYAITSRYQLQNQKNLYYGARIFSRFSDKTSLSIFYQNNYIPEDYFKDRNLFELLLHQQLFPGNELDLSGRYSLQRGEIGNKDFIFSMRYTWRPNIPVQKTTEYISLSGNISNLGIKKTEGIKLMLGSYLSITDKEGNYVFKNIIPGNYFLEIDRSSTEINDIPTQVFPMSLSLMNKENIFNFGLTAAANIQGHIQLHETGEKEKTDIDKKGKKKRESIIVEASSNDQTYRKICFIGEDFDFTYLRPGSWTVKVYRNGLDKRYKISINQFQFSLQSAETKQLNISIVKQPIEIKYQQESLKVGYNEIKK
;
A
#
# COMPACT_ATOMS: atom_id res chain seq x y z
N MET A 1 24.03 37.95 12.00
CA MET A 1 24.97 38.41 13.04
C MET A 1 24.98 37.51 14.30
N ILE A 2 24.67 36.19 14.19
CA ILE A 2 24.73 35.20 15.30
C ILE A 2 25.67 34.02 14.94
N ARG A 3 26.37 34.08 13.81
CA ARG A 3 27.24 32.98 13.34
C ARG A 3 28.73 33.15 13.72
N ASN A 4 29.14 34.35 14.16
CA ASN A 4 30.53 34.63 14.59
C ASN A 4 30.74 34.56 16.11
N TRP A 5 29.66 34.48 16.91
CA TRP A 5 29.76 34.46 18.38
C TRP A 5 29.88 33.04 18.97
N THR A 6 29.42 32.01 18.26
CA THR A 6 29.54 30.61 18.69
C THR A 6 30.95 30.06 18.57
N LEU A 7 31.77 30.58 17.65
CA LEU A 7 33.19 30.21 17.49
C LEU A 7 34.08 30.80 18.60
N ILE A 8 33.66 31.92 19.19
CA ILE A 8 34.40 32.58 20.28
C ILE A 8 34.07 31.90 21.63
N ILE A 9 32.83 31.41 21.81
CA ILE A 9 32.42 30.74 23.05
C ILE A 9 32.96 29.30 23.12
N THR A 10 33.15 28.59 21.98
CA THR A 10 33.83 27.27 22.00
C THR A 10 35.34 27.35 22.19
N LEU A 11 35.98 28.51 21.94
CA LEU A 11 37.41 28.72 22.23
C LEU A 11 37.68 29.16 23.68
N LEU A 12 36.67 29.67 24.40
CA LEU A 12 36.84 30.26 25.74
C LEU A 12 36.58 29.29 26.92
N ILE A 13 36.15 28.05 26.67
CA ILE A 13 35.79 27.09 27.74
C ILE A 13 36.81 25.94 27.89
N PHE A 14 37.93 25.96 27.15
CA PHE A 14 39.04 25.04 27.42
C PHE A 14 40.24 25.77 28.04
N PRO A 15 40.46 25.65 29.36
CA PRO A 15 41.63 26.20 30.01
C PRO A 15 42.88 25.47 29.52
N VAL A 16 43.78 26.25 28.92
CA VAL A 16 45.17 25.91 28.69
C VAL A 16 45.82 25.71 30.05
N PHE A 17 45.92 24.46 30.48
CA PHE A 17 46.92 24.05 31.45
C PHE A 17 48.16 23.60 30.68
N THR A 18 49.10 24.53 30.53
CA THR A 18 50.51 24.22 30.33
C THR A 18 51.02 23.51 31.58
N PHE A 19 51.02 22.18 31.55
CA PHE A 19 51.93 21.39 32.36
C PHE A 19 53.03 20.87 31.44
N SER A 20 54.25 21.34 31.73
CA SER A 20 55.52 20.71 31.38
C SER A 20 55.44 19.23 31.75
N GLN A 21 55.14 18.37 30.78
CA GLN A 21 55.29 16.94 30.93
C GLN A 21 56.73 16.58 30.60
N GLN A 22 57.47 16.32 31.68
CA GLN A 22 58.55 15.35 31.72
C GLN A 22 58.31 14.25 30.69
N GLN A 23 59.24 14.13 29.75
CA GLN A 23 59.32 13.03 28.82
C GLN A 23 59.48 11.74 29.64
N SER A 24 58.36 11.07 29.90
CA SER A 24 58.36 9.75 30.54
C SER A 24 58.87 8.74 29.54
N SER A 25 60.07 8.24 29.79
CA SER A 25 60.64 7.02 29.22
C SER A 25 59.74 5.82 29.54
N ARG A 26 58.70 5.59 28.74
CA ARG A 26 58.03 4.28 28.53
C ARG A 26 56.85 4.43 27.55
N LEU A 27 57.11 4.16 26.28
CA LEU A 27 56.08 3.79 25.29
C LEU A 27 55.53 2.41 25.69
N ILE A 28 54.54 2.37 26.59
CA ILE A 28 53.72 1.17 26.84
C ILE A 28 52.47 1.30 25.98
N SER A 29 52.32 0.37 25.04
CA SER A 29 51.26 0.30 24.03
C SER A 29 49.84 0.39 24.62
N LYS A 30 49.07 1.38 24.17
CA LYS A 30 47.60 1.28 24.22
C LYS A 30 47.21 0.17 23.24
N ARG A 31 46.52 -0.86 23.73
CA ARG A 31 46.07 -2.02 22.93
C ARG A 31 44.89 -1.61 22.06
N ASP A 32 45.16 -0.91 20.96
CA ASP A 32 44.13 -0.47 20.02
C ASP A 32 43.65 -1.65 19.16
N SER A 33 42.32 -1.80 19.05
CA SER A 33 41.67 -2.87 18.27
C SER A 33 41.82 -2.57 16.78
N LEU A 34 42.40 -3.50 16.03
CA LEU A 34 42.77 -3.36 14.62
C LEU A 34 41.63 -3.84 13.70
N MET A 35 41.38 -3.15 12.57
CA MET A 35 40.38 -3.59 11.60
C MET A 35 40.98 -4.57 10.57
N PRO A 36 40.22 -5.58 10.11
CA PRO A 36 40.65 -6.45 9.01
C PRO A 36 40.83 -5.65 7.71
N GLY A 37 41.76 -6.08 6.85
CA GLY A 37 42.01 -5.45 5.54
C GLY A 37 42.92 -4.21 5.56
N MET A 38 43.42 -3.78 6.72
CA MET A 38 44.30 -2.63 6.84
C MET A 38 45.79 -3.01 6.91
N SER A 39 46.66 -2.04 6.64
CA SER A 39 48.10 -2.15 6.92
C SER A 39 48.46 -1.23 8.09
N THR A 40 49.23 -1.72 9.04
CA THR A 40 49.61 -0.99 10.26
C THR A 40 51.01 -1.38 10.71
N SER A 41 51.62 -0.63 11.63
CA SER A 41 52.94 -0.93 12.16
C SER A 41 52.88 -1.18 13.66
N ILE A 42 53.48 -2.27 14.12
CA ILE A 42 53.55 -2.63 15.55
C ILE A 42 54.93 -2.27 16.10
N PRO A 43 55.02 -1.43 17.14
CA PRO A 43 56.29 -1.04 17.75
C PRO A 43 56.84 -2.13 18.67
N PHE A 44 58.13 -2.43 18.53
CA PHE A 44 58.92 -3.26 19.44
C PHE A 44 60.08 -2.44 20.01
N SER A 45 60.12 -2.24 21.33
CA SER A 45 61.24 -1.55 21.98
C SER A 45 62.43 -2.48 22.15
N LEU A 46 63.58 -2.05 21.63
CA LEU A 46 64.87 -2.74 21.68
C LEU A 46 65.89 -1.85 22.39
N GLU A 47 66.76 -2.46 23.19
CA GLU A 47 67.77 -1.73 23.97
C GLU A 47 69.13 -2.44 23.82
N ASN A 48 70.16 -1.71 23.40
CA ASN A 48 71.53 -2.21 23.34
C ASN A 48 72.23 -1.92 24.68
N ASN A 49 72.21 -2.89 25.59
CA ASN A 49 72.83 -2.75 26.91
C ASN A 49 74.37 -2.91 26.93
N SER A 50 75.02 -3.10 25.77
CA SER A 50 76.48 -3.27 25.69
C SER A 50 77.22 -1.96 25.41
N ALA A 51 78.54 -1.97 25.64
CA ALA A 51 79.44 -0.86 25.34
C ALA A 51 79.88 -0.79 23.86
N GLU A 52 79.43 -1.73 23.03
CA GLU A 52 79.78 -1.82 21.61
C GLU A 52 78.55 -1.63 20.71
N ASN A 53 78.80 -1.23 19.45
CA ASN A 53 77.77 -1.17 18.43
C ASN A 53 77.26 -2.59 18.13
N LYS A 54 75.94 -2.77 18.11
CA LYS A 54 75.33 -4.05 17.75
C LYS A 54 74.57 -3.95 16.44
N VAL A 55 74.71 -4.98 15.61
CA VAL A 55 73.91 -5.19 14.41
C VAL A 55 73.03 -6.40 14.65
N TYR A 56 71.72 -6.17 14.64
CA TYR A 56 70.71 -7.20 14.87
C TYR A 56 70.05 -7.62 13.56
N ASP A 57 70.07 -8.92 13.29
CA ASP A 57 69.25 -9.56 12.27
C ASP A 57 67.88 -9.90 12.86
N ILE A 58 66.83 -9.31 12.29
CA ILE A 58 65.46 -9.41 12.79
C ILE A 58 64.66 -10.29 11.83
N SER A 59 63.99 -11.32 12.36
CA SER A 59 62.96 -12.09 11.66
C SER A 59 61.63 -12.05 12.39
N ALA A 60 60.54 -11.79 11.67
CA ALA A 60 59.20 -11.71 12.24
C ALA A 60 58.33 -12.89 11.80
N THR A 61 57.64 -13.51 12.77
CA THR A 61 56.62 -14.53 12.54
C THR A 61 55.32 -14.13 13.22
N THR A 62 54.19 -14.62 12.70
CA THR A 62 52.85 -14.29 13.18
C THR A 62 52.08 -15.57 13.50
N SER A 63 51.15 -15.51 14.46
CA SER A 63 50.33 -16.65 14.84
C SER A 63 49.26 -17.04 13.81
N SER A 64 49.13 -16.28 12.70
CA SER A 64 48.18 -16.56 11.63
C SER A 64 48.74 -16.17 10.26
N PRO A 65 48.52 -17.01 9.22
CA PRO A 65 48.92 -16.69 7.84
C PRO A 65 48.17 -15.47 7.25
N ASN A 66 47.06 -15.06 7.86
CA ASN A 66 46.25 -13.88 7.45
C ASN A 66 46.82 -12.56 7.98
N ILE A 67 47.92 -12.61 8.75
CA ILE A 67 48.65 -11.44 9.23
C ILE A 67 50.07 -11.60 8.73
N LYS A 68 50.46 -10.80 7.73
CA LYS A 68 51.75 -10.95 7.06
C LYS A 68 52.65 -9.75 7.38
N PRO A 69 53.86 -9.96 7.89
CA PRO A 69 54.87 -8.91 7.92
C PRO A 69 55.18 -8.46 6.49
N ILE A 70 55.13 -7.16 6.25
CA ILE A 70 55.50 -6.57 4.96
C ILE A 70 57.02 -6.69 4.76
N SER A 71 57.79 -6.57 5.85
CA SER A 71 59.21 -6.90 5.90
C SER A 71 59.45 -7.98 6.95
N ALA A 72 59.47 -9.25 6.51
CA ALA A 72 59.66 -10.40 7.41
C ALA A 72 61.11 -10.54 7.91
N LYS A 73 62.07 -9.91 7.22
CA LYS A 73 63.47 -9.78 7.63
C LYS A 73 63.86 -8.31 7.64
N GLY A 74 64.72 -7.91 8.57
CA GLY A 74 65.24 -6.55 8.67
C GLY A 74 66.55 -6.52 9.43
N GLU A 75 67.27 -5.41 9.31
CA GLU A 75 68.50 -5.17 10.04
C GLU A 75 68.36 -3.89 10.87
N LEU A 76 68.81 -3.93 12.13
CA LEU A 76 68.84 -2.75 12.99
C LEU A 76 70.24 -2.59 13.58
N GLN A 77 70.86 -1.44 13.31
CA GLN A 77 72.11 -1.04 13.93
C GLN A 77 71.81 -0.16 15.14
N MET A 78 72.42 -0.47 16.28
CA MET A 78 72.22 0.26 17.53
C MET A 78 73.55 0.65 18.13
N ALA A 79 73.71 1.94 18.41
CA ALA A 79 74.85 2.47 19.14
C ALA A 79 74.88 1.95 20.60
N PRO A 80 76.00 2.09 21.32
CA PRO A 80 76.12 1.57 22.67
C PRO A 80 75.16 2.31 23.61
N ARG A 81 74.45 1.57 24.45
CA ARG A 81 73.44 2.12 25.39
C ARG A 81 72.26 2.82 24.72
N GLU A 82 72.02 2.58 23.43
CA GLU A 82 70.87 3.14 22.71
C GLU A 82 69.60 2.32 22.97
N ALA A 83 68.47 3.00 23.18
CA ALA A 83 67.13 2.44 23.17
C ALA A 83 66.39 2.91 21.92
N SER A 84 65.99 1.99 21.06
CA SER A 84 65.33 2.29 19.78
C SER A 84 64.05 1.47 19.60
N VAL A 85 63.08 2.03 18.88
CA VAL A 85 61.81 1.35 18.60
C VAL A 85 61.82 0.83 17.16
N TYR A 86 61.79 -0.49 17.03
CA TYR A 86 61.63 -1.14 15.73
C TYR A 86 60.15 -1.22 15.36
N LEU A 87 59.75 -0.51 14.30
CA LEU A 87 58.40 -0.56 13.78
C LEU A 87 58.29 -1.70 12.77
N LEU A 88 57.51 -2.74 13.11
CA LEU A 88 57.24 -3.83 12.19
C LEU A 88 55.96 -3.54 11.39
N PRO A 89 56.06 -3.24 10.08
CA PRO A 89 54.88 -3.07 9.23
C PRO A 89 54.23 -4.43 8.95
N LEU A 90 52.92 -4.52 9.20
CA LEU A 90 52.07 -5.70 9.02
C LEU A 90 50.92 -5.39 8.07
N ARG A 91 50.57 -6.37 7.25
CA ARG A 91 49.34 -6.39 6.47
C ARG A 91 48.38 -7.41 7.05
N ILE A 92 47.21 -6.94 7.49
CA ILE A 92 46.12 -7.78 7.97
C ILE A 92 45.19 -8.01 6.79
N THR A 93 44.99 -9.26 6.36
CA THR A 93 44.07 -9.55 5.25
C THR A 93 42.62 -9.34 5.68
N ALA A 94 41.71 -9.18 4.71
CA ALA A 94 40.29 -8.97 5.01
C ALA A 94 39.64 -10.21 5.64
N GLU A 95 40.21 -11.40 5.40
CA GLU A 95 39.75 -12.70 5.92
C GLU A 95 40.30 -13.01 7.32
N ALA A 96 41.08 -12.11 7.92
CA ALA A 96 41.58 -12.30 9.28
C ALA A 96 40.41 -12.29 10.28
N ALA A 97 40.14 -13.43 10.91
CA ALA A 97 39.02 -13.59 11.81
C ALA A 97 39.12 -12.67 13.04
N LYS A 98 37.99 -12.35 13.65
CA LYS A 98 37.95 -11.64 14.94
C LYS A 98 38.67 -12.47 16.01
N GLY A 99 39.66 -11.90 16.69
CA GLY A 99 40.38 -12.62 17.74
C GLY A 99 41.67 -11.92 18.19
N LEU A 100 42.36 -12.56 19.14
CA LEU A 100 43.67 -12.14 19.62
C LEU A 100 44.76 -12.91 18.87
N TYR A 101 45.75 -12.19 18.35
CA TYR A 101 46.86 -12.74 17.59
C TYR A 101 48.19 -12.29 18.18
N ILE A 102 49.22 -13.13 18.06
CA ILE A 102 50.55 -12.89 18.61
C ILE A 102 51.53 -12.70 17.45
N ILE A 103 52.32 -11.64 17.54
CA ILE A 103 53.44 -11.38 16.64
C ILE A 103 54.72 -11.64 17.42
N THR A 104 55.60 -12.44 16.83
CA THR A 104 56.86 -12.88 17.43
C THR A 104 58.02 -12.35 16.61
N LEU A 105 58.88 -11.57 17.25
CA LEU A 105 60.08 -10.99 16.66
C LEU A 105 61.30 -11.74 17.22
N GLN A 106 61.98 -12.49 16.36
CA GLN A 106 63.24 -13.16 16.65
C GLN A 106 64.38 -12.21 16.26
N ILE A 107 65.29 -11.96 17.19
CA ILE A 107 66.37 -10.99 17.04
C ILE A 107 67.66 -11.72 17.30
N THR A 108 68.56 -11.75 16.33
CA THR A 108 69.85 -12.42 16.44
C THR A 108 70.95 -11.39 16.32
N ASP A 109 71.83 -11.34 17.32
CA ASP A 109 73.04 -10.51 17.26
C ASP A 109 74.03 -11.12 16.26
N ARG A 110 74.37 -10.36 15.21
CA ARG A 110 75.21 -10.83 14.09
C ARG A 110 76.64 -11.16 14.52
N HIS A 111 77.15 -10.56 15.60
CA HIS A 111 78.53 -10.74 16.05
C HIS A 111 78.67 -11.88 17.05
N THR A 112 77.68 -12.09 17.92
CA THR A 112 77.73 -13.12 18.98
C THR A 112 76.90 -14.37 18.67
N GLY A 113 75.98 -14.30 17.70
CA GLY A 113 75.05 -15.37 17.37
C GLY A 113 73.94 -15.59 18.42
N ILE A 114 73.88 -14.77 19.46
CA ILE A 114 72.88 -14.88 20.53
C ILE A 114 71.53 -14.37 20.03
N SER A 115 70.50 -15.21 20.10
CA SER A 115 69.13 -14.86 19.70
C SER A 115 68.20 -14.67 20.90
N PHE A 116 67.34 -13.67 20.85
CA PHE A 116 66.26 -13.48 21.82
C PHE A 116 64.94 -13.10 21.13
N VAL A 117 63.84 -13.26 21.85
CA VAL A 117 62.49 -13.14 21.28
C VAL A 117 61.69 -12.05 22.01
N LYS A 118 60.98 -11.22 21.24
CA LYS A 118 59.97 -10.29 21.74
C LYS A 118 58.61 -10.63 21.14
N THR A 119 57.56 -10.61 21.94
CA THR A 119 56.19 -10.85 21.48
C THR A 119 55.30 -9.63 21.71
N SER A 120 54.32 -9.44 20.83
CA SER A 120 53.29 -8.41 20.95
C SER A 120 51.92 -8.99 20.59
N GLU A 121 50.91 -8.65 21.39
CA GLU A 121 49.53 -9.08 21.20
C GLU A 121 48.75 -8.01 20.44
N ILE A 122 48.03 -8.41 19.39
CA ILE A 122 47.12 -7.56 18.64
C ILE A 122 45.71 -8.16 18.63
N ILE A 123 44.69 -7.30 18.67
CA ILE A 123 43.28 -7.70 18.65
C ILE A 123 42.68 -7.28 17.32
N ILE A 124 42.06 -8.21 16.60
CA ILE A 124 41.31 -7.92 15.37
C ILE A 124 39.83 -7.77 15.70
N SER A 125 39.27 -6.61 15.35
CA SER A 125 37.85 -6.27 15.48
C SER A 125 36.97 -7.10 14.53
N GLY A 126 35.76 -7.43 14.97
CA GLY A 126 34.76 -8.06 14.10
C GLY A 126 34.08 -7.05 13.19
N SER A 127 33.96 -7.39 11.92
CA SER A 127 33.25 -6.68 10.86
C SER A 127 32.21 -7.63 10.26
N ARG A 128 30.93 -7.27 10.40
CA ARG A 128 29.79 -8.03 9.87
C ARG A 128 29.33 -7.36 8.58
N LYS A 129 29.14 -8.13 7.51
CA LYS A 129 28.67 -7.59 6.21
C LYS A 129 28.08 -8.71 5.35
N LEU A 130 26.77 -8.88 5.39
CA LEU A 130 26.06 -9.79 4.49
C LEU A 130 25.71 -9.08 3.17
N SER A 131 25.76 -9.80 2.06
CA SER A 131 25.24 -9.34 0.77
C SER A 131 24.35 -10.40 0.17
N LEU A 132 23.17 -10.00 -0.30
CA LEU A 132 22.24 -10.82 -1.04
C LEU A 132 22.09 -10.24 -2.45
N THR A 133 22.30 -11.06 -3.47
CA THR A 133 22.19 -10.62 -4.87
C THR A 133 21.36 -11.62 -5.68
N PRO A 134 20.45 -11.16 -6.55
CA PRO A 134 19.71 -12.06 -7.44
C PRO A 134 20.67 -12.61 -8.50
N LEU A 135 20.64 -13.92 -8.72
CA LEU A 135 21.52 -14.60 -9.68
C LEU A 135 20.75 -14.93 -10.96
N ASN A 136 19.63 -15.64 -10.83
CA ASN A 136 18.80 -16.03 -11.96
C ASN A 136 17.32 -15.95 -11.57
N SER A 137 16.52 -15.33 -12.42
CA SER A 137 15.07 -15.28 -12.30
C SER A 137 14.46 -15.19 -13.70
N PRO A 138 13.39 -15.96 -13.99
CA PRO A 138 12.70 -15.84 -15.27
C PRO A 138 11.98 -14.49 -15.32
N GLU A 139 12.15 -13.76 -16.43
CA GLU A 139 11.42 -12.52 -16.67
C GLU A 139 9.93 -12.81 -16.95
N PHE A 140 9.64 -13.94 -17.60
CA PHE A 140 8.29 -14.38 -17.95
C PHE A 140 8.09 -15.85 -17.61
N ILE A 141 6.86 -16.22 -17.26
CA ILE A 141 6.47 -17.61 -17.06
C ILE A 141 5.03 -17.86 -17.53
N ARG A 142 4.72 -19.08 -17.96
CA ARG A 142 3.35 -19.48 -18.29
C ARG A 142 2.53 -19.71 -17.02
N ALA A 143 1.28 -19.27 -17.02
CA ALA A 143 0.33 -19.58 -15.95
C ALA A 143 0.19 -21.10 -15.75
N GLY A 144 0.33 -21.57 -14.51
CA GLY A 144 0.35 -22.99 -14.12
C GLY A 144 1.75 -23.55 -13.93
N GLU A 145 2.79 -22.88 -14.42
CA GLU A 145 4.19 -23.27 -14.18
C GLU A 145 4.73 -22.70 -12.85
N THR A 146 5.92 -23.13 -12.47
CA THR A 146 6.58 -22.75 -11.21
C THR A 146 7.69 -21.74 -11.47
N ILE A 147 7.56 -20.54 -10.88
CA ILE A 147 8.64 -19.56 -10.86
C ILE A 147 9.73 -20.14 -9.97
N ARG A 148 10.94 -20.31 -10.52
CA ARG A 148 12.14 -20.70 -9.77
C ARG A 148 13.15 -19.58 -9.86
N SER A 149 13.75 -19.19 -8.75
CA SER A 149 14.75 -18.13 -8.74
C SER A 149 15.82 -18.38 -7.71
N SER A 150 17.04 -17.99 -8.05
CA SER A 150 18.22 -18.21 -7.22
C SER A 150 18.89 -16.90 -6.84
N PHE A 151 19.41 -16.88 -5.62
CA PHE A 151 20.07 -15.75 -4.99
C PHE A 151 21.44 -16.19 -4.50
N LEU A 152 22.44 -15.32 -4.64
CA LEU A 152 23.76 -15.50 -4.04
C LEU A 152 23.81 -14.75 -2.72
N LEU A 153 23.87 -15.50 -1.63
CA LEU A 153 24.10 -14.99 -0.29
C LEU A 153 25.59 -15.14 0.04
N LYS A 154 26.24 -14.03 0.41
CA LYS A 154 27.67 -14.01 0.73
C LYS A 154 27.94 -13.28 2.04
N ASN A 155 28.80 -13.88 2.86
CA ASN A 155 29.35 -13.23 4.04
C ASN A 155 30.64 -12.48 3.67
N ASN A 156 30.55 -11.16 3.46
CA ASN A 156 31.71 -10.29 3.24
C ASN A 156 32.36 -9.81 4.55
N GLY A 157 31.89 -10.31 5.70
CA GLY A 157 32.47 -10.04 7.01
C GLY A 157 33.62 -10.99 7.37
N ASN A 158 34.29 -10.72 8.48
CA ASN A 158 35.34 -11.57 9.06
C ASN A 158 34.87 -12.34 10.31
N VAL A 159 33.55 -12.40 10.52
CA VAL A 159 32.91 -13.13 11.62
C VAL A 159 31.97 -14.19 11.02
N MET A 160 31.87 -15.33 11.69
CA MET A 160 30.89 -16.36 11.34
C MET A 160 29.48 -15.84 11.63
N GLU A 161 28.57 -15.98 10.65
CA GLU A 161 27.20 -15.47 10.74
C GLU A 161 26.19 -16.61 10.77
N ASN A 162 25.29 -16.58 11.76
CA ASN A 162 24.12 -17.46 11.82
C ASN A 162 22.94 -16.72 11.19
N VAL A 163 22.52 -17.15 10.02
CA VAL A 163 21.58 -16.43 9.17
C VAL A 163 20.24 -17.16 9.11
N ILE A 164 19.14 -16.41 9.18
CA ILE A 164 17.78 -16.91 8.99
C ILE A 164 17.23 -16.37 7.67
N LEU A 165 16.61 -17.26 6.90
CA LEU A 165 15.98 -16.98 5.62
C LEU A 165 14.46 -16.93 5.78
N GLU A 166 13.82 -15.90 5.23
CA GLU A 166 12.37 -15.74 5.23
C GLU A 166 11.87 -15.29 3.86
N SER A 167 10.73 -15.82 3.44
CA SER A 167 9.99 -15.33 2.27
C SER A 167 8.52 -15.22 2.63
N LYS A 168 7.87 -14.15 2.15
CA LYS A 168 6.44 -13.89 2.43
C LYS A 168 5.53 -14.51 1.38
N ASN A 169 6.06 -14.78 0.19
CA ASN A 169 5.28 -15.09 -0.99
C ASN A 169 5.90 -16.18 -1.87
N ALA A 170 6.98 -16.82 -1.42
CA ALA A 170 7.64 -17.96 -2.05
C ALA A 170 7.97 -19.02 -0.99
N VAL A 171 8.26 -20.24 -1.45
CA VAL A 171 8.81 -21.33 -0.64
C VAL A 171 10.32 -21.34 -0.82
N ILE A 172 11.06 -21.49 0.29
CA ILE A 172 12.52 -21.61 0.28
C ILE A 172 12.85 -23.11 0.15
N ASP A 173 13.72 -23.46 -0.79
CA ASP A 173 14.11 -24.86 -1.05
C ASP A 173 15.15 -25.38 -0.05
N ASP A 174 15.98 -24.47 0.47
CA ASP A 174 17.03 -24.74 1.44
C ASP A 174 16.54 -24.68 2.90
N ASP A 175 17.38 -25.12 3.84
CA ASP A 175 17.16 -24.93 5.27
C ASP A 175 16.99 -23.44 5.61
N THR A 176 15.98 -23.13 6.43
CA THR A 176 15.66 -21.75 6.84
C THR A 176 16.72 -21.11 7.76
N SER A 177 17.66 -21.90 8.30
CA SER A 177 18.79 -21.41 9.09
C SER A 177 20.11 -21.95 8.57
N ILE A 178 21.07 -21.06 8.28
CA ILE A 178 22.34 -21.40 7.65
C ILE A 178 23.48 -20.70 8.40
N VAL A 179 24.61 -21.38 8.53
CA VAL A 179 25.85 -20.80 9.07
C VAL A 179 26.79 -20.47 7.91
N LEU A 180 27.32 -19.26 7.89
CA LEU A 180 28.29 -18.80 6.87
C LEU A 180 29.60 -18.37 7.52
N ALA A 181 30.69 -19.05 7.16
CA ALA A 181 32.04 -18.65 7.50
C ALA A 181 32.43 -17.34 6.79
N PRO A 182 33.48 -16.63 7.28
CA PRO A 182 34.02 -15.47 6.59
C PRO A 182 34.33 -15.74 5.10
N ASN A 183 33.86 -14.85 4.23
CA ASN A 183 33.98 -14.94 2.76
C ASN A 183 33.28 -16.15 2.10
N GLU A 184 32.52 -16.94 2.85
CA GLU A 184 31.71 -18.03 2.31
C GLU A 184 30.51 -17.47 1.54
N SER A 185 30.16 -18.14 0.43
CA SER A 185 29.00 -17.80 -0.39
C SER A 185 28.16 -19.05 -0.60
N LYS A 186 26.84 -18.91 -0.48
CA LYS A 186 25.88 -19.98 -0.72
C LYS A 186 24.79 -19.50 -1.68
N MET A 187 24.40 -20.38 -2.60
CA MET A 187 23.26 -20.14 -3.48
C MET A 187 21.99 -20.59 -2.77
N ILE A 188 20.99 -19.72 -2.71
CA ILE A 188 19.68 -19.97 -2.12
C ILE A 188 18.65 -20.01 -3.23
N SER A 189 17.84 -21.06 -3.29
CA SER A 189 16.75 -21.16 -4.27
C SER A 189 15.39 -20.99 -3.61
N ILE A 190 14.50 -20.27 -4.30
CA ILE A 190 13.09 -20.14 -3.91
C ILE A 190 12.20 -20.47 -5.10
N HIS A 191 10.99 -20.95 -4.81
CA HIS A 191 10.00 -21.21 -5.83
C HIS A 191 8.57 -20.80 -5.46
N LYS A 192 7.75 -20.59 -6.50
CA LYS A 192 6.31 -20.33 -6.36
C LYS A 192 5.53 -20.92 -7.53
N VAL A 193 4.50 -21.72 -7.23
CA VAL A 193 3.58 -22.24 -8.24
C VAL A 193 2.57 -21.15 -8.65
N THR A 194 2.43 -20.91 -9.94
CA THR A 194 1.47 -19.93 -10.48
C THR A 194 0.09 -20.56 -10.71
N ASN A 195 -0.96 -19.74 -10.70
CA ASN A 195 -2.32 -20.23 -10.92
C ASN A 195 -2.56 -20.54 -12.41
N PRO A 196 -2.93 -21.77 -12.81
CA PRO A 196 -3.23 -22.11 -14.20
C PRO A 196 -4.50 -21.42 -14.75
N GLU A 197 -5.42 -21.02 -13.88
CA GLU A 197 -6.67 -20.33 -14.24
C GLU A 197 -6.54 -18.79 -14.18
N LEU A 198 -5.31 -18.29 -14.34
CA LEU A 198 -5.04 -16.86 -14.40
C LEU A 198 -5.77 -16.25 -15.61
N ARG A 199 -6.64 -15.25 -15.37
CA ARG A 199 -7.51 -14.66 -16.41
C ARG A 199 -6.85 -13.56 -17.25
N GLN A 200 -5.78 -12.97 -16.75
CA GLN A 200 -5.05 -11.87 -17.40
C GLN A 200 -3.57 -11.93 -16.98
N ASN A 201 -2.69 -11.39 -17.82
CA ASN A 201 -1.26 -11.34 -17.48
C ASN A 201 -1.05 -10.48 -16.22
N GLU A 202 -0.20 -10.93 -15.31
CA GLU A 202 0.08 -10.22 -14.05
C GLU A 202 1.56 -10.33 -13.68
N PHE A 203 2.05 -9.39 -12.86
CA PHE A 203 3.39 -9.47 -12.29
C PHE A 203 3.34 -10.16 -10.93
N GLN A 204 4.12 -11.23 -10.78
CA GLN A 204 4.36 -11.89 -9.51
C GLN A 204 5.72 -11.45 -8.97
N ASN A 205 5.70 -10.72 -7.87
CA ASN A 205 6.91 -10.32 -7.16
C ASN A 205 7.25 -11.39 -6.12
N LEU A 206 8.47 -11.91 -6.11
CA LEU A 206 8.98 -12.80 -5.06
C LEU A 206 10.00 -12.05 -4.21
N ASN A 207 10.02 -12.32 -2.91
CA ASN A 207 10.99 -11.73 -1.99
C ASN A 207 11.80 -12.80 -1.27
N LEU A 208 13.07 -12.50 -1.02
CA LEU A 208 13.91 -13.22 -0.08
C LEU A 208 14.51 -12.21 0.91
N SER A 209 14.23 -12.47 2.19
CA SER A 209 14.64 -11.67 3.33
C SER A 209 15.65 -12.47 4.14
N VAL A 210 16.77 -11.83 4.47
CA VAL A 210 17.90 -12.48 5.15
C VAL A 210 18.34 -11.62 6.32
N TYR A 211 18.38 -12.20 7.52
CA TYR A 211 18.83 -11.49 8.73
C TYR A 211 19.71 -12.38 9.61
N SER A 212 20.68 -11.76 10.28
CA SER A 212 21.53 -12.44 11.26
C SER A 212 20.77 -12.65 12.56
N LYS A 213 20.85 -13.85 13.14
CA LYS A 213 20.26 -14.18 14.44
C LYS A 213 20.87 -13.34 15.58
N ASP A 214 22.14 -13.00 15.46
CA ASP A 214 22.88 -12.22 16.46
C ASP A 214 22.67 -10.71 16.30
N ASN A 215 22.28 -10.25 15.12
CA ASN A 215 22.03 -8.84 14.82
C ASN A 215 20.89 -8.67 13.79
N PRO A 216 19.62 -8.78 14.23
CA PRO A 216 18.47 -8.70 13.32
C PRO A 216 18.23 -7.31 12.72
N ALA A 217 18.98 -6.27 13.14
CA ALA A 217 18.85 -4.91 12.63
C ALA A 217 19.50 -4.72 11.23
N GLU A 218 20.38 -5.63 10.80
CA GLU A 218 20.99 -5.62 9.46
C GLU A 218 20.30 -6.64 8.55
N ASN A 219 19.06 -6.34 8.15
CA ASN A 219 18.32 -7.15 7.18
C ASN A 219 18.75 -6.83 5.74
N GLN A 220 18.81 -7.87 4.90
CA GLN A 220 18.94 -7.75 3.45
C GLN A 220 17.67 -8.29 2.80
N ASP A 221 16.98 -7.42 2.06
CA ASP A 221 15.74 -7.75 1.36
C ASP A 221 15.93 -7.55 -0.14
N VAL A 222 15.73 -8.61 -0.93
CA VAL A 222 15.80 -8.54 -2.39
C VAL A 222 14.49 -9.01 -2.99
N TYR A 223 14.04 -8.28 -4.01
CA TYR A 223 12.83 -8.56 -4.77
C TYR A 223 13.16 -8.87 -6.22
N ILE A 224 12.43 -9.82 -6.77
CA ILE A 224 12.42 -10.15 -8.19
C ILE A 224 10.98 -10.08 -8.70
N SER A 225 10.81 -9.73 -9.97
CA SER A 225 9.51 -9.64 -10.61
C SER A 225 9.49 -10.53 -11.84
N THR A 226 8.49 -11.40 -11.92
CA THR A 226 8.25 -12.28 -13.07
C THR A 226 6.85 -12.02 -13.60
N GLN A 227 6.73 -11.77 -14.90
CA GLN A 227 5.44 -11.61 -15.55
C GLN A 227 4.84 -12.98 -15.88
N VAL A 228 3.68 -13.28 -15.31
CA VAL A 228 2.93 -14.50 -15.57
C VAL A 228 1.99 -14.27 -16.75
N ILE A 229 2.16 -15.04 -17.82
CA ILE A 229 1.36 -14.97 -19.04
C ILE A 229 0.18 -15.93 -18.91
N SER A 230 -1.03 -15.39 -19.03
CA SER A 230 -2.27 -16.17 -19.00
C SER A 230 -2.38 -17.08 -20.21
N VAL A 231 -2.73 -18.35 -19.97
CA VAL A 231 -3.02 -19.35 -21.01
C VAL A 231 -4.49 -19.37 -21.44
N LYS A 232 -5.36 -18.79 -20.62
CA LYS A 232 -6.81 -18.72 -20.84
C LYS A 232 -7.31 -17.29 -20.57
N PRO A 233 -6.86 -16.30 -21.37
CA PRO A 233 -7.29 -14.92 -21.16
C PRO A 233 -8.81 -14.83 -21.32
N VAL A 234 -9.45 -14.05 -20.44
CA VAL A 234 -10.90 -13.78 -20.46
C VAL A 234 -11.15 -12.37 -20.99
N GLU A 235 -12.31 -12.14 -21.61
CA GLU A 235 -12.71 -10.80 -22.04
C GLU A 235 -12.84 -9.86 -20.83
N ASN A 236 -12.29 -8.66 -20.96
CA ASN A 236 -12.43 -7.59 -19.99
C ASN A 236 -13.84 -7.02 -20.04
N ASP A 237 -14.30 -6.52 -18.90
CA ASP A 237 -15.59 -5.87 -18.81
C ASP A 237 -15.57 -4.54 -19.56
N ILE A 238 -16.31 -4.49 -20.68
CA ILE A 238 -16.40 -3.32 -21.56
C ILE A 238 -17.43 -2.30 -21.10
N TYR A 239 -18.15 -2.56 -20.00
CA TYR A 239 -19.18 -1.67 -19.49
C TYR A 239 -18.72 -0.98 -18.21
N HIS A 240 -18.95 0.32 -18.13
CA HIS A 240 -19.05 1.02 -16.87
C HIS A 240 -20.33 0.53 -16.20
N ARG A 241 -20.20 -0.01 -14.99
CA ARG A 241 -21.31 -0.60 -14.25
C ARG A 241 -21.72 0.28 -13.08
N PHE A 242 -23.02 0.51 -12.98
CA PHE A 242 -23.67 1.21 -11.91
C PHE A 242 -24.09 0.22 -10.80
N PRO A 243 -23.61 0.37 -9.56
CA PRO A 243 -23.98 -0.50 -8.46
C PRO A 243 -25.44 -0.31 -8.05
N VAL A 244 -26.22 -1.38 -8.09
CA VAL A 244 -27.60 -1.45 -7.59
C VAL A 244 -27.71 -2.58 -6.57
N ALA A 245 -28.59 -2.42 -5.60
CA ALA A 245 -28.98 -3.40 -4.61
C ALA A 245 -30.51 -3.51 -4.59
N ALA A 246 -31.02 -4.72 -4.80
CA ALA A 246 -32.40 -5.08 -4.61
C ALA A 246 -32.49 -6.03 -3.42
N SER A 247 -33.25 -5.66 -2.40
CA SER A 247 -33.42 -6.45 -1.19
C SER A 247 -34.88 -6.81 -0.96
N LEU A 248 -35.10 -8.02 -0.46
CA LEU A 248 -36.38 -8.48 0.05
C LEU A 248 -36.18 -8.93 1.49
N SER A 249 -36.92 -8.32 2.41
CA SER A 249 -36.87 -8.61 3.84
C SER A 249 -38.20 -9.18 4.30
N PHE A 250 -38.17 -10.31 4.99
CA PHE A 250 -39.30 -10.79 5.79
C PHE A 250 -39.06 -10.39 7.25
N ILE A 251 -40.06 -9.77 7.88
CA ILE A 251 -39.99 -9.29 9.26
C ILE A 251 -41.14 -9.87 10.04
N GLY A 252 -40.85 -10.45 11.21
CA GLY A 252 -41.84 -10.88 12.19
C GLY A 252 -41.54 -10.23 13.53
N MET A 253 -42.55 -9.65 14.17
CA MET A 253 -42.40 -8.96 15.45
C MET A 253 -43.58 -9.27 16.35
N GLN A 254 -43.28 -9.66 17.59
CA GLN A 254 -44.25 -9.69 18.67
C GLN A 254 -44.11 -8.40 19.46
N ASN A 255 -45.18 -7.60 19.49
CA ASN A 255 -45.24 -6.32 20.18
C ASN A 255 -46.42 -6.33 21.17
N MET A 256 -46.16 -6.14 22.47
CA MET A 256 -47.20 -6.11 23.51
C MET A 256 -48.18 -7.31 23.44
N GLY A 257 -47.66 -8.50 23.12
CA GLY A 257 -48.46 -9.73 22.99
C GLY A 257 -49.14 -9.94 21.63
N VAL A 258 -49.07 -8.98 20.70
CA VAL A 258 -49.62 -9.12 19.34
C VAL A 258 -48.49 -9.39 18.35
N TYR A 259 -48.57 -10.50 17.63
CA TYR A 259 -47.63 -10.83 16.55
C TYR A 259 -48.09 -10.23 15.22
N ARG A 260 -47.17 -9.59 14.50
CA ARG A 260 -47.35 -9.10 13.13
C ARG A 260 -46.16 -9.49 12.28
N ASP A 261 -46.40 -9.74 11.00
CA ASP A 261 -45.36 -10.03 10.03
C ASP A 261 -45.64 -9.41 8.66
N GLY A 262 -44.62 -9.45 7.80
CA GLY A 262 -44.79 -9.18 6.38
C GLY A 262 -43.46 -8.95 5.66
N PHE A 263 -43.58 -8.60 4.39
CA PHE A 263 -42.44 -8.37 3.51
C PHE A 263 -42.20 -6.89 3.26
N GLN A 264 -40.93 -6.51 3.13
CA GLN A 264 -40.49 -5.18 2.71
C GLN A 264 -39.53 -5.32 1.53
N GLY A 265 -39.81 -4.61 0.44
CA GLY A 265 -38.92 -4.50 -0.72
C GLY A 265 -38.10 -3.21 -0.66
N GLU A 266 -36.82 -3.29 -1.01
CA GLU A 266 -35.89 -2.16 -1.06
C GLU A 266 -35.12 -2.21 -2.38
N LEU A 267 -35.04 -1.06 -3.06
CA LEU A 267 -34.20 -0.86 -4.24
C LEU A 267 -33.32 0.37 -3.99
N TYR A 268 -32.01 0.18 -4.02
CA TYR A 268 -31.03 1.22 -3.77
C TYR A 268 -29.93 1.19 -4.83
N GLY A 269 -29.47 2.35 -5.29
CA GLY A 269 -28.37 2.43 -6.24
C GLY A 269 -27.56 3.69 -6.03
N LYS A 270 -26.24 3.60 -6.16
CA LYS A 270 -25.33 4.75 -5.99
C LYS A 270 -24.06 4.60 -6.80
N GLY A 271 -23.73 5.62 -7.58
CA GLY A 271 -22.48 5.66 -8.33
C GLY A 271 -22.50 6.67 -9.47
N ALA A 272 -21.47 6.59 -10.32
CA ALA A 272 -21.39 7.38 -11.53
C ALA A 272 -22.11 6.71 -12.69
N LEU A 273 -22.81 7.50 -13.51
CA LEU A 273 -23.36 7.06 -14.80
C LEU A 273 -22.33 7.09 -15.94
N ASP A 274 -21.18 7.73 -15.71
CA ASP A 274 -20.09 7.85 -16.68
C ASP A 274 -18.72 7.45 -16.11
N LYS A 275 -17.78 7.15 -17.00
CA LYS A 275 -16.38 6.79 -16.68
C LYS A 275 -15.58 7.93 -16.02
N ASP A 276 -15.92 9.19 -16.27
CA ASP A 276 -15.23 10.37 -15.72
C ASP A 276 -15.66 10.67 -14.28
N ASN A 277 -16.62 9.92 -13.73
CA ASN A 277 -17.24 10.11 -12.43
C ASN A 277 -17.94 11.47 -12.25
N LYS A 278 -18.38 12.11 -13.33
CA LYS A 278 -18.98 13.46 -13.28
C LYS A 278 -20.47 13.45 -12.97
N ASN A 279 -21.23 12.52 -13.54
CA ASN A 279 -22.67 12.37 -13.34
C ASN A 279 -22.93 11.34 -12.24
N GLN A 280 -23.02 11.79 -11.00
CA GLN A 280 -23.32 10.95 -9.85
C GLN A 280 -24.84 10.90 -9.64
N ILE A 281 -25.38 9.70 -9.50
CA ILE A 281 -26.77 9.47 -9.13
C ILE A 281 -26.84 8.54 -7.92
N GLU A 282 -27.77 8.82 -7.03
CA GLU A 282 -28.15 7.95 -5.92
C GLU A 282 -29.67 7.88 -5.88
N PHE A 283 -30.24 6.70 -5.74
CA PHE A 283 -31.66 6.55 -5.54
C PHE A 283 -31.93 5.51 -4.48
N HIS A 284 -33.05 5.69 -3.79
CA HIS A 284 -33.55 4.75 -2.79
C HIS A 284 -35.06 4.68 -2.92
N ALA A 285 -35.59 3.47 -2.93
CA ALA A 285 -37.02 3.20 -2.92
C ALA A 285 -37.27 2.00 -2.00
N ILE A 286 -37.93 2.24 -0.87
CA ILE A 286 -38.31 1.20 0.09
C ILE A 286 -39.82 1.25 0.32
N THR A 287 -40.45 0.09 0.27
CA THR A 287 -41.89 -0.02 0.48
C THR A 287 -42.26 0.28 1.94
N ARG A 288 -43.55 0.53 2.20
CA ARG A 288 -44.07 0.65 3.57
C ARG A 288 -43.62 -0.53 4.42
N ASN A 289 -43.22 -0.21 5.65
CA ASN A 289 -42.82 -1.19 6.64
C ASN A 289 -44.01 -2.12 6.97
N PRO A 290 -43.82 -3.45 6.96
CA PRO A 290 -44.89 -4.41 7.23
C PRO A 290 -45.32 -4.39 8.70
N VAL A 291 -44.41 -4.02 9.60
CA VAL A 291 -44.69 -3.83 11.03
C VAL A 291 -44.34 -2.41 11.44
N GLU A 292 -45.31 -1.71 12.04
CA GLU A 292 -45.15 -0.36 12.57
C GLU A 292 -44.21 -0.34 13.80
N PHE A 293 -43.39 0.70 13.91
CA PHE A 293 -42.42 0.89 15.01
C PHE A 293 -41.38 -0.23 15.19
N SER A 294 -41.14 -1.04 14.16
CA SER A 294 -40.12 -2.09 14.20
C SER A 294 -38.71 -1.50 14.20
N SER A 295 -37.81 -2.10 15.00
CA SER A 295 -36.40 -1.68 15.09
C SER A 295 -35.50 -2.27 13.98
N PHE A 296 -36.04 -3.12 13.11
CA PHE A 296 -35.34 -3.73 11.97
C PHE A 296 -35.79 -3.21 10.61
N THR A 297 -36.87 -2.45 10.55
CA THR A 297 -37.41 -1.90 9.29
C THR A 297 -37.29 -0.39 9.30
N GLN A 298 -36.85 0.15 8.18
CA GLN A 298 -36.95 1.59 7.95
C GLN A 298 -38.38 1.93 7.55
N TYR A 299 -38.78 3.18 7.78
CA TYR A 299 -40.02 3.70 7.21
C TYR A 299 -39.94 3.72 5.68
N GLU A 300 -41.11 3.75 5.04
CA GLU A 300 -41.23 4.00 3.60
C GLU A 300 -40.42 5.24 3.20
N GLU A 301 -39.55 5.12 2.20
CA GLU A 301 -38.63 6.19 1.78
C GLU A 301 -38.41 6.12 0.26
N TYR A 302 -38.54 7.26 -0.43
CA TYR A 302 -38.26 7.40 -1.85
C TYR A 302 -37.47 8.66 -2.11
N PHE A 303 -36.28 8.54 -2.68
CA PHE A 303 -35.54 9.71 -3.14
C PHE A 303 -34.62 9.43 -4.32
N VAL A 304 -34.25 10.52 -4.99
CA VAL A 304 -33.19 10.57 -6.00
C VAL A 304 -32.29 11.77 -5.73
N ASN A 305 -30.99 11.55 -5.64
CA ASN A 305 -29.95 12.57 -5.67
C ASN A 305 -29.28 12.56 -7.04
N TYR A 306 -29.06 13.75 -7.58
CA TYR A 306 -28.20 13.95 -8.74
C TYR A 306 -27.15 15.00 -8.43
N LYS A 307 -25.90 14.70 -8.77
CA LYS A 307 -24.77 15.62 -8.60
C LYS A 307 -23.92 15.63 -9.86
N ARG A 308 -23.64 16.83 -10.36
CA ARG A 308 -22.70 17.06 -11.47
C ARG A 308 -21.93 18.34 -11.26
N ASP A 309 -20.61 18.24 -11.25
CA ASP A 309 -19.68 19.36 -11.06
C ASP A 309 -20.06 20.23 -9.84
N ASN A 310 -20.69 21.38 -10.09
CA ASN A 310 -21.06 22.40 -9.11
C ASN A 310 -22.55 22.37 -8.74
N LEU A 311 -23.36 21.48 -9.33
CA LEU A 311 -24.79 21.36 -9.12
C LEU A 311 -25.12 20.12 -8.28
N PHE A 312 -26.00 20.30 -7.30
CA PHE A 312 -26.63 19.24 -6.52
C PHE A 312 -28.14 19.42 -6.54
N VAL A 313 -28.85 18.34 -6.83
CA VAL A 313 -30.31 18.26 -6.81
C VAL A 313 -30.72 17.04 -6.01
N HIS A 314 -31.68 17.22 -5.11
CA HIS A 314 -32.32 16.13 -4.36
C HIS A 314 -33.83 16.24 -4.54
N LEU A 315 -34.48 15.10 -4.77
CA LEU A 315 -35.93 14.97 -4.84
C LEU A 315 -36.38 13.80 -3.96
N GLY A 316 -37.38 14.04 -3.12
CA GLY A 316 -38.00 13.00 -2.30
C GLY A 316 -37.71 13.13 -0.81
N ASP A 317 -37.67 11.98 -0.15
CA ASP A 317 -37.53 11.83 1.29
C ASP A 317 -36.08 12.04 1.74
N LYS A 318 -35.91 12.86 2.78
CA LYS A 318 -34.61 13.22 3.36
C LYS A 318 -34.79 13.91 4.70
N THR A 319 -33.71 13.94 5.49
CA THR A 319 -33.55 14.90 6.58
C THR A 319 -33.11 16.27 6.04
N TYR A 320 -34.05 17.20 5.94
CA TYR A 320 -33.82 18.59 5.54
C TYR A 320 -33.30 19.41 6.73
N SER A 321 -32.40 20.37 6.45
CA SER A 321 -31.76 21.18 7.49
C SER A 321 -31.42 22.57 6.97
N SER A 322 -31.65 23.58 7.80
CA SER A 322 -31.38 24.99 7.52
C SER A 322 -30.19 25.50 8.34
N SER A 323 -30.36 25.54 9.65
CA SER A 323 -29.34 25.91 10.63
C SER A 323 -29.58 25.18 11.96
N TYR A 324 -28.62 25.23 12.88
CA TYR A 324 -28.74 24.46 14.13
C TYR A 324 -29.89 24.98 15.02
N LEU A 325 -30.11 26.29 15.07
CA LEU A 325 -31.16 26.91 15.90
C LEU A 325 -32.52 26.95 15.20
N THR A 326 -32.58 27.10 13.88
CA THR A 326 -33.86 27.24 13.15
C THR A 326 -34.52 25.90 12.83
N GLU A 327 -33.81 25.03 12.10
CA GLU A 327 -34.25 23.68 11.75
C GLU A 327 -33.03 22.80 11.51
N PHE A 328 -32.63 22.05 12.54
CA PHE A 328 -31.39 21.28 12.55
C PHE A 328 -31.50 20.00 11.72
N ALA A 329 -32.61 19.28 11.85
CA ALA A 329 -32.81 17.97 11.23
C ALA A 329 -34.31 17.61 11.22
N ARG A 330 -34.98 17.90 10.10
CA ARG A 330 -36.39 17.54 9.89
C ARG A 330 -36.53 16.49 8.81
N TYR A 331 -37.05 15.32 9.16
CA TYR A 331 -37.38 14.30 8.15
C TYR A 331 -38.68 14.66 7.42
N GLY A 332 -38.61 14.76 6.11
CA GLY A 332 -39.73 15.15 5.26
C GLY A 332 -39.52 14.75 3.82
N ARG A 333 -40.52 15.05 2.98
CA ARG A 333 -40.48 14.83 1.53
C ARG A 333 -40.49 16.16 0.81
N GLY A 334 -39.60 16.35 -0.15
CA GLY A 334 -39.53 17.62 -0.86
C GLY A 334 -38.46 17.68 -1.94
N ALA A 335 -37.85 18.84 -2.11
CA ALA A 335 -36.81 19.08 -3.08
C ALA A 335 -35.73 20.02 -2.53
N GLU A 336 -34.47 19.79 -2.87
CA GLU A 336 -33.37 20.71 -2.62
C GLU A 336 -32.57 20.92 -3.90
N ILE A 337 -32.17 22.17 -4.13
CA ILE A 337 -31.18 22.54 -5.14
C ILE A 337 -30.06 23.32 -4.48
N ARG A 338 -28.82 23.01 -4.86
CA ARG A 338 -27.63 23.77 -4.47
C ARG A 338 -26.70 23.93 -5.65
N TYR A 339 -26.19 25.15 -5.81
CA TYR A 339 -25.15 25.48 -6.77
C TYR A 339 -23.94 26.07 -6.06
N ASP A 340 -22.79 25.41 -6.21
CA ASP A 340 -21.52 25.76 -5.57
C ASP A 340 -20.64 26.57 -6.54
N PHE A 341 -20.58 27.90 -6.43
CA PHE A 341 -19.56 28.72 -7.10
C PHE A 341 -18.21 28.61 -6.37
N ASN A 342 -17.14 29.20 -6.93
CA ASN A 342 -15.77 29.07 -6.38
C ASN A 342 -15.65 29.52 -4.89
N LYS A 343 -16.25 30.67 -4.53
CA LYS A 343 -16.24 31.22 -3.16
C LYS A 343 -17.62 31.33 -2.51
N MET A 344 -18.69 31.00 -3.23
CA MET A 344 -20.07 31.20 -2.76
C MET A 344 -20.90 29.98 -3.12
N SER A 345 -21.78 29.54 -2.25
CA SER A 345 -22.77 28.50 -2.53
C SER A 345 -24.16 29.07 -2.32
N LEU A 346 -25.05 28.89 -3.29
CA LEU A 346 -26.45 29.23 -3.18
C LEU A 346 -27.26 27.95 -3.11
N GLY A 347 -28.20 27.87 -2.18
CA GLY A 347 -29.06 26.70 -2.06
C GLY A 347 -30.42 27.05 -1.49
N GLY A 348 -31.36 26.15 -1.72
CA GLY A 348 -32.68 26.24 -1.14
C GLY A 348 -33.39 24.91 -1.17
N PHE A 349 -34.34 24.75 -0.26
CA PHE A 349 -35.15 23.55 -0.19
C PHE A 349 -36.60 23.87 0.14
N TYR A 350 -37.46 22.97 -0.29
CA TYR A 350 -38.83 22.81 0.17
C TYR A 350 -38.94 21.44 0.85
N SER A 351 -39.64 21.35 1.96
CA SER A 351 -39.88 20.09 2.67
C SER A 351 -41.29 20.05 3.26
N HIS A 352 -41.95 18.92 3.10
CA HIS A 352 -43.18 18.56 3.79
C HIS A 352 -42.83 17.54 4.89
N PRO A 353 -42.78 17.94 6.18
CA PRO A 353 -42.43 17.03 7.28
C PRO A 353 -43.39 15.84 7.39
N ARG A 354 -42.87 14.62 7.60
CA ARG A 354 -43.72 13.40 7.58
C ARG A 354 -44.21 12.93 8.95
N PHE A 355 -43.54 13.31 10.03
CA PHE A 355 -43.82 12.82 11.39
C PHE A 355 -44.11 13.94 12.39
N PHE A 356 -44.41 15.16 11.89
CA PHE A 356 -44.63 16.34 12.72
C PHE A 356 -45.97 16.96 12.38
N ARG A 357 -46.82 17.13 13.39
CA ARG A 357 -48.22 17.57 13.21
C ARG A 357 -48.41 19.08 13.24
N ASP A 358 -47.40 19.84 13.68
CA ASP A 358 -47.52 21.30 13.87
C ASP A 358 -47.07 22.11 12.64
N ILE A 359 -46.25 21.50 11.77
CA ILE A 359 -45.64 22.14 10.61
C ILE A 359 -46.14 21.42 9.36
N LYS A 360 -46.81 22.17 8.48
CA LYS A 360 -47.27 21.66 7.19
C LYS A 360 -46.13 21.60 6.19
N ASP A 361 -45.48 22.75 5.95
CA ASP A 361 -44.47 22.92 4.91
C ASP A 361 -43.33 23.82 5.41
N GLU A 362 -42.12 23.58 4.92
CA GLU A 362 -40.93 24.38 5.21
C GLU A 362 -40.25 24.80 3.91
N PHE A 363 -39.85 26.08 3.84
CA PHE A 363 -39.08 26.64 2.74
C PHE A 363 -37.84 27.33 3.28
N ASN A 364 -36.68 27.03 2.70
CA ASN A 364 -35.43 27.70 3.09
C ASN A 364 -34.67 28.17 1.86
N ILE A 365 -34.09 29.36 1.95
CA ILE A 365 -33.11 29.85 1.01
C ILE A 365 -31.88 30.33 1.77
N TYR A 366 -30.69 30.00 1.26
CA TYR A 366 -29.44 30.36 1.92
C TYR A 366 -28.32 30.66 0.92
N SER A 367 -27.39 31.49 1.38
CA SER A 367 -26.12 31.77 0.72
C SER A 367 -24.98 31.55 1.71
N ALA A 368 -23.95 30.82 1.27
CA ALA A 368 -22.77 30.53 2.07
C ALA A 368 -21.52 31.07 1.38
N PHE A 369 -20.77 31.92 2.06
CA PHE A 369 -19.54 32.56 1.56
C PHE A 369 -18.31 31.96 2.22
N ARG A 370 -17.43 31.36 1.40
CA ARG A 370 -16.18 30.72 1.82
C ARG A 370 -15.04 31.74 1.79
N ILE A 371 -14.51 32.09 2.96
CA ILE A 371 -13.37 33.03 3.11
C ILE A 371 -12.04 32.30 2.91
N ARG A 372 -11.92 31.11 3.49
CA ARG A 372 -10.77 30.17 3.37
C ARG A 372 -11.33 28.75 3.32
N LYS A 373 -10.49 27.74 3.00
CA LYS A 373 -10.93 26.32 2.90
C LYS A 373 -11.74 25.81 4.11
N GLU A 374 -11.51 26.38 5.30
CA GLU A 374 -12.16 25.95 6.55
C GLU A 374 -12.91 27.09 7.26
N SER A 375 -13.19 28.21 6.57
CA SER A 375 -13.92 29.35 7.17
C SER A 375 -15.02 29.84 6.24
N GLU A 376 -16.23 29.87 6.76
CA GLU A 376 -17.46 30.13 6.02
C GLU A 376 -18.43 30.96 6.86
N ILE A 377 -19.13 31.89 6.22
CA ILE A 377 -20.28 32.61 6.78
C ILE A 377 -21.48 32.26 5.92
N SER A 378 -22.57 31.81 6.52
CA SER A 378 -23.82 31.57 5.82
C SER A 378 -24.91 32.47 6.37
N VAL A 379 -25.72 33.03 5.47
CA VAL A 379 -26.96 33.72 5.78
C VAL A 379 -28.10 32.96 5.14
N GLY A 380 -29.23 32.87 5.82
CA GLY A 380 -30.39 32.20 5.25
C GLY A 380 -31.68 32.64 5.92
N TYR A 381 -32.77 32.15 5.34
CA TYR A 381 -34.11 32.48 5.73
C TYR A 381 -34.97 31.24 5.61
N LEU A 382 -35.48 30.79 6.76
CA LEU A 382 -36.40 29.67 6.87
C LEU A 382 -37.82 30.19 7.12
N TYR A 383 -38.77 29.64 6.37
CA TYR A 383 -40.19 29.91 6.49
C TYR A 383 -40.94 28.61 6.82
N LYS A 384 -41.74 28.62 7.88
CA LYS A 384 -42.54 27.48 8.33
C LYS A 384 -44.03 27.79 8.23
N VAL A 385 -44.77 26.93 7.54
CA VAL A 385 -46.22 27.00 7.40
C VAL A 385 -46.89 26.14 8.46
N GLN A 386 -47.87 26.69 9.15
CA GLN A 386 -48.63 26.00 10.19
C GLN A 386 -49.63 24.99 9.59
N GLU A 387 -49.78 23.84 10.24
CA GLU A 387 -50.88 22.90 9.97
C GLU A 387 -52.20 23.36 10.63
N LYS A 388 -53.27 23.51 9.84
CA LYS A 388 -54.57 23.99 10.32
C LYS A 388 -55.44 22.81 10.79
N GLY A 389 -55.88 22.86 12.05
CA GLY A 389 -56.85 21.88 12.60
C GLY A 389 -56.24 20.69 13.34
N ALA A 390 -54.93 20.66 13.57
CA ALA A 390 -54.29 19.64 14.40
C ALA A 390 -54.69 19.77 15.89
N VAL A 391 -55.23 18.70 16.49
CA VAL A 391 -55.45 18.59 17.94
C VAL A 391 -54.16 18.10 18.59
N SER A 392 -53.60 18.88 19.53
CA SER A 392 -52.39 18.51 20.27
C SER A 392 -52.45 18.96 21.73
N PHE A 393 -51.84 18.17 22.61
CA PHE A 393 -51.75 18.38 24.06
C PHE A 393 -50.38 19.02 24.41
N GLY A 394 -50.31 20.36 24.51
CA GLY A 394 -49.11 21.08 25.01
C GLY A 394 -49.09 22.59 24.74
N ASP A 395 -48.30 23.33 25.53
CA ASP A 395 -48.27 24.82 25.58
C ASP A 395 -47.41 25.54 24.53
N THR A 396 -46.67 24.83 23.66
CA THR A 396 -45.76 25.44 22.67
C THR A 396 -46.08 24.98 21.25
N ARG A 397 -47.23 25.44 20.74
CA ARG A 397 -47.67 25.25 19.35
C ARG A 397 -47.02 26.30 18.43
N LEU A 398 -46.66 25.92 17.20
CA LEU A 398 -46.46 26.91 16.13
C LEU A 398 -47.84 27.49 15.83
N ASN A 399 -48.19 28.62 16.44
CA ASN A 399 -49.55 29.16 16.43
C ASN A 399 -49.90 29.95 15.16
N ALA A 400 -48.89 30.33 14.37
CA ALA A 400 -49.00 31.04 13.12
C ALA A 400 -47.78 30.68 12.24
N GLU A 401 -47.78 31.20 11.01
CA GLU A 401 -46.61 31.11 10.12
C GLU A 401 -45.38 31.76 10.78
N ALA A 402 -44.22 31.14 10.61
CA ALA A 402 -42.99 31.58 11.26
C ALA A 402 -41.90 31.93 10.25
N HIS A 403 -41.32 33.10 10.45
CA HIS A 403 -40.22 33.63 9.64
C HIS A 403 -38.94 33.65 10.47
N LEU A 404 -37.91 32.93 10.01
CA LEU A 404 -36.67 32.71 10.74
C LEU A 404 -35.43 33.08 9.91
N PRO A 405 -35.07 34.37 9.80
CA PRO A 405 -33.75 34.76 9.31
C PRO A 405 -32.66 34.32 10.29
N TYR A 406 -31.55 33.84 9.75
CA TYR A 406 -30.39 33.42 10.53
C TYR A 406 -29.06 33.75 9.86
N VAL A 407 -28.05 33.90 10.69
CA VAL A 407 -26.64 33.99 10.29
C VAL A 407 -25.83 32.98 11.09
N LYS A 408 -25.00 32.22 10.40
CA LYS A 408 -24.07 31.28 11.01
C LYS A 408 -22.67 31.47 10.46
N GLY A 409 -21.67 31.28 11.30
CA GLY A 409 -20.27 31.40 10.94
C GLY A 409 -19.47 30.26 11.53
N LYS A 410 -18.53 29.74 10.73
CA LYS A 410 -17.51 28.79 11.17
C LYS A 410 -16.15 29.34 10.77
N PHE A 411 -15.25 29.47 11.73
CA PHE A 411 -13.97 30.10 11.57
C PHE A 411 -12.86 29.23 12.15
N LYS A 412 -11.78 29.10 11.40
CA LYS A 412 -10.52 28.52 11.88
C LYS A 412 -9.54 29.68 12.06
N LEU A 413 -9.54 30.25 13.26
CA LEU A 413 -8.73 31.43 13.60
C LEU A 413 -7.23 31.14 13.53
N SER A 414 -6.84 29.93 13.95
CA SER A 414 -5.48 29.39 13.84
C SER A 414 -5.53 27.88 13.57
N GLY A 415 -4.38 27.23 13.34
CA GLY A 415 -4.31 25.76 13.20
C GLY A 415 -4.90 25.00 14.42
N ASN A 416 -4.99 25.67 15.56
CA ASN A 416 -5.29 25.09 16.87
C ASN A 416 -6.66 25.52 17.43
N ILE A 417 -7.32 26.54 16.86
CA ILE A 417 -8.58 27.09 17.38
C ILE A 417 -9.64 27.09 16.29
N LYS A 418 -10.78 26.45 16.57
CA LYS A 418 -11.99 26.51 15.78
C LYS A 418 -13.08 27.21 16.58
N PHE A 419 -13.78 28.12 15.92
CA PHE A 419 -14.90 28.86 16.49
C PHE A 419 -16.10 28.73 15.54
N SER A 420 -17.27 28.51 16.08
CA SER A 420 -18.52 28.62 15.33
C SER A 420 -19.58 29.32 16.16
N GLY A 421 -20.43 30.07 15.47
CA GLY A 421 -21.54 30.74 16.11
C GLY A 421 -22.73 30.83 15.17
N GLU A 422 -23.91 30.94 15.76
CA GLU A 422 -25.16 31.12 15.05
C GLU A 422 -26.03 32.10 15.82
N PHE A 423 -26.70 32.98 15.10
CA PHE A 423 -27.74 33.86 15.60
C PHE A 423 -28.97 33.72 14.71
N ALA A 424 -30.13 33.56 15.34
CA ALA A 424 -31.40 33.46 14.65
C ALA A 424 -32.44 34.33 15.36
N TYR A 425 -33.29 34.95 14.55
CA TYR A 425 -34.46 35.67 15.01
C TYR A 425 -35.69 34.95 14.44
N SER A 426 -36.76 34.85 15.21
CA SER A 426 -38.03 34.31 14.74
C SER A 426 -39.14 35.30 15.01
N THR A 427 -39.97 35.55 14.01
CA THR A 427 -41.23 36.26 14.15
C THR A 427 -42.36 35.38 13.66
N THR A 428 -43.42 35.32 14.44
CA THR A 428 -44.75 34.87 14.05
C THR A 428 -45.67 36.06 14.18
N GLU A 429 -46.82 36.08 13.49
CA GLU A 429 -47.80 37.18 13.59
C GLU A 429 -48.17 37.57 15.05
N GLN A 430 -47.93 36.68 16.01
CA GLN A 430 -48.29 36.82 17.42
C GLN A 430 -47.10 36.99 18.37
N THR A 431 -45.90 36.53 18.00
CA THR A 431 -44.76 36.44 18.93
C THR A 431 -43.41 36.59 18.26
N GLU A 432 -42.46 37.17 18.99
CA GLU A 432 -41.07 37.28 18.56
C GLU A 432 -40.13 36.59 19.54
N GLY A 433 -39.00 36.11 19.04
CA GLY A 433 -37.97 35.48 19.84
C GLY A 433 -36.61 35.48 19.17
N THR A 434 -35.55 35.35 19.98
CA THR A 434 -34.16 35.29 19.53
C THR A 434 -33.49 34.02 20.05
N ALA A 435 -32.52 33.53 19.29
CA ALA A 435 -31.68 32.42 19.67
C ALA A 435 -30.22 32.68 19.27
N TYR A 436 -29.29 32.22 20.11
CA TYR A 436 -27.87 32.26 19.78
C TYR A 436 -27.15 31.03 20.30
N MET A 437 -26.13 30.63 19.54
CA MET A 437 -25.27 29.49 19.82
C MET A 437 -23.81 29.90 19.59
N VAL A 438 -22.95 29.46 20.50
CA VAL A 438 -21.51 29.66 20.40
C VAL A 438 -20.83 28.33 20.72
N GLN A 439 -19.90 27.92 19.87
CA GLN A 439 -19.07 26.74 20.06
C GLN A 439 -17.61 27.07 19.78
N THR A 440 -16.71 26.56 20.60
CA THR A 440 -15.27 26.79 20.47
C THR A 440 -14.52 25.51 20.81
N GLU A 441 -13.54 25.16 19.98
CA GLU A 441 -12.61 24.06 20.19
C GLU A 441 -11.18 24.59 20.13
N ALA A 442 -10.36 24.22 21.11
CA ALA A 442 -8.97 24.64 21.23
C ALA A 442 -8.08 23.43 21.50
N ILE A 443 -7.19 23.11 20.56
CA ILE A 443 -6.31 21.93 20.62
C ILE A 443 -4.86 22.40 20.52
N PHE A 444 -4.16 22.40 21.64
CA PHE A 444 -2.73 22.67 21.79
C PHE A 444 -2.02 21.43 22.34
N GLN A 445 -0.68 21.40 22.29
CA GLN A 445 0.12 20.24 22.72
C GLN A 445 -0.14 19.83 24.18
N LYS A 446 -0.35 20.80 25.09
CA LYS A 446 -0.61 20.55 26.51
C LYS A 446 -2.06 20.81 26.94
N PHE A 447 -2.89 21.39 26.08
CA PHE A 447 -4.24 21.83 26.44
C PHE A 447 -5.20 21.42 25.35
N ASN A 448 -6.30 20.77 25.72
CA ASN A 448 -7.43 20.53 24.85
C ASN A 448 -8.69 20.99 25.57
N GLY A 449 -9.47 21.85 24.92
CA GLY A 449 -10.72 22.35 25.48
C GLY A 449 -11.81 22.44 24.42
N SER A 450 -13.04 22.14 24.82
CA SER A 450 -14.22 22.47 24.02
C SER A 450 -15.29 23.12 24.89
N LEU A 451 -16.01 24.06 24.28
CA LEU A 451 -17.07 24.84 24.89
C LEU A 451 -18.23 24.94 23.91
N MET A 452 -19.46 24.75 24.38
CA MET A 452 -20.69 24.96 23.63
C MET A 452 -21.71 25.62 24.56
N TYR A 453 -22.34 26.69 24.08
CA TYR A 453 -23.41 27.39 24.76
C TYR A 453 -24.56 27.68 23.79
N ILE A 454 -25.78 27.40 24.23
CA ILE A 454 -27.02 27.64 23.47
C ILE A 454 -28.01 28.33 24.40
N LYS A 455 -28.60 29.42 23.92
CA LYS A 455 -29.70 30.10 24.60
C LYS A 455 -30.77 30.51 23.61
N THR A 456 -32.00 30.10 23.88
CA THR A 456 -33.17 30.42 23.05
C THR A 456 -34.30 31.00 23.90
N GLY A 457 -34.97 32.03 23.38
CA GLY A 457 -36.09 32.66 24.07
C GLY A 457 -37.30 31.73 24.19
N PRO A 458 -38.21 31.96 25.16
CA PRO A 458 -39.40 31.14 25.35
C PRO A 458 -40.39 31.20 24.18
N LYS A 459 -40.38 32.30 23.42
CA LYS A 459 -41.23 32.53 22.23
C LYS A 459 -40.50 32.34 20.90
N PHE A 460 -39.28 31.80 20.93
CA PHE A 460 -38.52 31.53 19.71
C PHE A 460 -39.09 30.32 18.98
N ALA A 461 -39.43 30.45 17.69
CA ALA A 461 -40.15 29.44 16.90
C ALA A 461 -39.22 28.48 16.09
N GLY A 462 -37.95 28.37 16.48
CA GLY A 462 -37.00 27.46 15.84
C GLY A 462 -37.02 26.04 16.41
N TYR A 463 -36.00 25.25 16.10
CA TYR A 463 -35.89 23.85 16.52
C TYR A 463 -35.75 23.71 18.04
N PHE A 464 -34.99 24.61 18.66
CA PHE A 464 -34.81 24.67 20.11
C PHE A 464 -35.60 25.84 20.69
N THR A 465 -36.69 25.54 21.41
CA THR A 465 -37.48 26.58 22.11
C THR A 465 -37.13 26.59 23.59
N ASN A 466 -37.15 27.76 24.26
CA ASN A 466 -36.92 27.89 25.71
C ASN A 466 -35.73 27.06 26.27
N THR A 467 -34.59 27.09 25.57
CA THR A 467 -33.45 26.20 25.86
C THR A 467 -32.27 26.99 26.41
N ASP A 468 -31.62 26.46 27.46
CA ASP A 468 -30.39 26.99 28.06
C ASP A 468 -29.42 25.84 28.34
N THR A 469 -28.60 25.51 27.34
CA THR A 469 -27.67 24.37 27.39
C THR A 469 -26.23 24.87 27.37
N PHE A 470 -25.42 24.32 28.27
CA PHE A 470 -23.99 24.57 28.33
C PHE A 470 -23.24 23.24 28.41
N ASN A 471 -22.18 23.08 27.61
CA ASN A 471 -21.25 21.96 27.70
C ASN A 471 -19.82 22.47 27.60
N GLY A 472 -18.99 22.11 28.56
CA GLY A 472 -17.58 22.49 28.60
C GLY A 472 -16.72 21.31 29.05
N ASN A 473 -15.62 21.07 28.34
CA ASN A 473 -14.58 20.15 28.79
C ASN A 473 -13.22 20.81 28.62
N ILE A 474 -12.36 20.60 29.62
CA ILE A 474 -10.98 21.07 29.64
C ILE A 474 -10.12 19.89 30.05
N TYR A 475 -9.04 19.68 29.31
CA TYR A 475 -8.03 18.65 29.53
C TYR A 475 -6.65 19.28 29.42
N PHE A 476 -5.83 19.12 30.45
CA PHE A 476 -4.50 19.73 30.52
C PHE A 476 -3.45 18.70 30.91
N ASN A 477 -2.44 18.52 30.06
CA ASN A 477 -1.28 17.68 30.30
C ASN A 477 -0.22 18.44 31.09
N ILE A 478 -0.17 18.22 32.40
CA ILE A 478 0.88 18.78 33.28
C ILE A 478 2.24 18.20 32.88
N THR A 479 2.30 16.88 32.71
CA THR A 479 3.48 16.15 32.23
C THR A 479 3.08 15.10 31.18
N LYS A 480 4.04 14.35 30.62
CA LYS A 480 3.74 13.20 29.74
C LYS A 480 3.01 12.05 30.43
N ARG A 481 2.97 12.04 31.78
CA ARG A 481 2.33 10.99 32.59
C ARG A 481 1.17 11.49 33.46
N LEU A 482 1.01 12.80 33.61
CA LEU A 482 0.02 13.39 34.51
C LEU A 482 -0.83 14.41 33.75
N SER A 483 -2.14 14.21 33.78
CA SER A 483 -3.11 15.08 33.14
C SER A 483 -4.24 15.40 34.10
N VAL A 484 -4.80 16.59 34.01
CA VAL A 484 -5.97 17.03 34.78
C VAL A 484 -7.10 17.35 33.83
N PHE A 485 -8.32 17.10 34.26
CA PHE A 485 -9.50 17.40 33.46
C PHE A 485 -10.63 17.95 34.31
N ALA A 486 -11.47 18.75 33.67
CA ALA A 486 -12.73 19.22 34.21
C ALA A 486 -13.78 19.15 33.10
N ASN A 487 -14.98 18.73 33.45
CA ASN A 487 -16.12 18.67 32.54
C ASN A 487 -17.37 19.18 33.27
N TYR A 488 -18.09 20.09 32.64
CA TYR A 488 -19.34 20.64 33.11
C TYR A 488 -20.37 20.54 31.98
N MET A 489 -21.53 19.97 32.28
CA MET A 489 -22.63 19.84 31.35
C MET A 489 -23.93 20.21 32.06
N GLN A 490 -24.68 21.12 31.46
CA GLN A 490 -26.03 21.48 31.87
C GLN A 490 -26.92 21.38 30.64
N ASP A 491 -27.90 20.50 30.67
CA ASP A 491 -28.83 20.30 29.56
C ASP A 491 -30.25 20.70 30.00
N VAL A 492 -30.64 21.94 29.69
CA VAL A 492 -32.00 22.48 29.86
C VAL A 492 -32.61 22.66 28.47
N LYS A 493 -32.89 21.56 27.78
CA LYS A 493 -33.66 21.62 26.54
C LYS A 493 -35.14 21.57 26.86
N ASN A 494 -35.91 22.51 26.32
CA ASN A 494 -37.35 22.29 26.18
C ASN A 494 -37.51 21.56 24.85
N PHE A 495 -37.36 20.24 24.89
CA PHE A 495 -37.69 19.45 23.72
C PHE A 495 -39.18 19.67 23.48
N GLN A 496 -39.56 20.14 22.29
CA GLN A 496 -40.88 19.81 21.76
C GLN A 496 -41.06 18.33 22.08
N ARG A 497 -42.13 17.97 22.79
CA ARG A 497 -42.48 16.56 22.98
C ARG A 497 -42.79 16.04 21.59
N ASP A 498 -41.76 15.62 20.86
CA ASP A 498 -41.92 14.57 19.88
C ASP A 498 -42.64 13.49 20.66
N HIS A 499 -43.88 13.16 20.29
CA HIS A 499 -44.75 12.31 21.09
C HIS A 499 -44.14 10.90 21.28
N LEU A 500 -43.00 10.63 20.62
CA LEU A 500 -42.09 9.51 20.77
C LEU A 500 -41.20 9.54 22.03
N LEU A 501 -40.97 10.70 22.67
CA LEU A 501 -40.11 10.84 23.86
C LEU A 501 -40.94 10.74 25.15
N LEU A 502 -40.82 9.60 25.83
CA LEU A 502 -41.55 9.25 27.06
C LEU A 502 -40.91 9.78 28.36
N ALA A 503 -39.94 10.72 28.26
CA ALA A 503 -39.22 11.33 29.39
C ALA A 503 -38.81 12.78 29.05
N ALA A 504 -38.69 13.66 30.06
CA ALA A 504 -38.17 15.02 29.90
C ALA A 504 -36.97 15.30 30.83
N PRO A 505 -35.85 14.58 30.65
CA PRO A 505 -34.71 14.67 31.55
C PRO A 505 -34.11 16.08 31.60
N TYR A 506 -33.86 16.57 32.81
CA TYR A 506 -32.99 17.69 33.11
C TYR A 506 -31.73 17.14 33.77
N ARG A 507 -30.55 17.43 33.20
CA ARG A 507 -29.27 16.96 33.71
C ARG A 507 -28.32 18.13 33.96
N LYS A 508 -27.74 18.16 35.15
CA LYS A 508 -26.60 19.01 35.48
C LYS A 508 -25.50 18.13 36.05
N TYR A 509 -24.32 18.20 35.45
CA TYR A 509 -23.21 17.30 35.73
C TYR A 509 -21.91 18.08 35.77
N PHE A 510 -21.14 17.92 36.83
CA PHE A 510 -19.80 18.48 36.95
C PHE A 510 -18.85 17.39 37.44
N GLN A 511 -17.72 17.22 36.77
CA GLN A 511 -16.66 16.34 37.22
C GLN A 511 -15.30 17.00 37.02
N TYR A 512 -14.37 16.69 37.91
CA TYR A 512 -12.98 17.06 37.75
C TYR A 512 -12.09 15.98 38.36
N GLY A 513 -10.93 15.80 37.78
CA GLY A 513 -10.06 14.70 38.17
C GLY A 513 -8.67 14.77 37.59
N ILE A 514 -7.90 13.76 37.98
CA ILE A 514 -6.51 13.59 37.62
C ILE A 514 -6.39 12.21 36.95
N GLN A 515 -5.70 12.17 35.82
CA GLN A 515 -5.29 10.96 35.14
C GLN A 515 -3.78 10.79 35.30
N TYR A 516 -3.36 9.63 35.83
CA TYR A 516 -1.96 9.26 35.98
C TYR A 516 -1.64 8.00 35.17
N LYS A 517 -0.75 8.16 34.20
CA LYS A 517 -0.23 7.09 33.35
C LYS A 517 0.98 6.44 34.02
N TYR A 518 0.72 5.39 34.80
CA TYR A 518 1.75 4.64 35.52
C TYR A 518 2.56 3.69 34.61
N LEU A 519 1.98 3.25 33.49
CA LEU A 519 2.64 2.45 32.45
C LEU A 519 2.30 2.95 31.04
N PRO A 520 3.10 2.64 30.00
CA PRO A 520 2.76 2.97 28.61
C PRO A 520 1.37 2.49 28.16
N ASN A 521 0.92 1.37 28.74
CA ASN A 521 -0.30 0.63 28.43
C ASN A 521 -1.30 0.60 29.61
N GLY A 522 -1.15 1.49 30.59
CA GLY A 522 -2.01 1.53 31.77
C GLY A 522 -2.08 2.91 32.42
N PHE A 523 -3.28 3.30 32.86
CA PHE A 523 -3.52 4.54 33.58
C PHE A 523 -4.62 4.40 34.63
N ILE A 524 -4.54 5.26 35.65
CA ILE A 524 -5.55 5.40 36.69
C ILE A 524 -6.16 6.80 36.60
N ILE A 525 -7.46 6.91 36.80
CA ILE A 525 -8.19 8.17 36.91
C ILE A 525 -8.81 8.24 38.30
N LEU A 526 -8.61 9.38 38.96
CA LEU A 526 -9.25 9.74 40.23
C LEU A 526 -10.07 11.00 39.98
N ASN A 527 -11.39 10.94 40.16
CA ASN A 527 -12.25 12.09 39.92
C ASN A 527 -13.37 12.23 40.95
N ASN A 528 -13.71 13.48 41.25
CA ASN A 528 -14.90 13.83 41.99
C ASN A 528 -15.96 14.31 41.01
N ALA A 529 -17.23 14.03 41.30
CA ALA A 529 -18.34 14.47 40.49
C ALA A 529 -19.57 14.81 41.31
N TYR A 530 -20.35 15.73 40.77
CA TYR A 530 -21.69 16.10 41.22
C TYR A 530 -22.65 15.95 40.05
N GLN A 531 -23.79 15.32 40.30
CA GLN A 531 -24.86 15.22 39.33
C GLN A 531 -26.23 15.54 39.93
N LYS A 532 -27.03 16.30 39.20
CA LYS A 532 -28.47 16.44 39.39
C LYS A 532 -29.16 15.83 38.18
N TYR A 533 -30.11 14.93 38.43
CA TYR A 533 -30.89 14.32 37.37
C TYR A 533 -32.36 14.28 37.75
N GLN A 534 -33.20 14.86 36.90
CA GLN A 534 -34.61 15.04 37.17
C GLN A 534 -35.42 14.72 35.91
N ASP A 535 -36.44 13.89 36.04
CA ASP A 535 -37.51 13.79 35.05
C ASP A 535 -38.50 14.95 35.28
N ARG A 536 -38.83 15.67 34.21
CA ARG A 536 -39.78 16.79 34.24
C ARG A 536 -41.17 16.39 33.76
N LEU A 537 -41.37 15.15 33.31
CA LEU A 537 -42.71 14.63 33.04
C LEU A 537 -43.35 14.13 34.33
N GLU A 538 -44.66 14.30 34.45
CA GLU A 538 -45.45 13.68 35.52
C GLU A 538 -46.10 12.39 35.00
N PRO A 539 -46.00 11.26 35.73
CA PRO A 539 -45.30 11.09 37.00
C PRO A 539 -43.78 10.95 36.85
N LYS A 540 -43.01 11.67 37.67
CA LYS A 540 -41.53 11.64 37.64
C LYS A 540 -40.96 10.25 37.94
N GLN A 541 -40.10 9.73 37.07
CA GLN A 541 -39.43 8.44 37.29
C GLN A 541 -38.12 8.53 38.11
N PHE A 542 -37.44 9.68 38.08
CA PHE A 542 -36.23 9.96 38.87
C PHE A 542 -36.13 11.46 39.19
N ASP A 543 -35.70 11.81 40.40
CA ASP A 543 -35.38 13.18 40.81
C ASP A 543 -34.36 13.10 41.95
N TYR A 544 -33.08 13.31 41.67
CA TYR A 544 -32.01 13.17 42.68
C TYR A 544 -30.82 14.10 42.43
N ASN A 545 -30.09 14.35 43.52
CA ASN A 545 -28.73 14.86 43.51
C ASN A 545 -27.78 13.77 44.00
N GLU A 546 -26.61 13.63 43.36
CA GLU A 546 -25.60 12.68 43.80
C GLU A 546 -24.22 13.35 43.77
N ARG A 547 -23.43 13.11 44.82
CA ARG A 547 -22.02 13.48 44.93
C ARG A 547 -21.22 12.22 45.07
N PHE A 548 -20.23 12.00 44.21
CA PHE A 548 -19.45 10.78 44.22
C PHE A 548 -17.99 10.98 43.88
N PHE A 549 -17.17 10.11 44.45
CA PHE A 549 -15.78 9.91 44.08
C PHE A 549 -15.66 8.63 43.24
N LYS A 550 -14.91 8.69 42.15
CA LYS A 550 -14.72 7.57 41.23
C LYS A 550 -13.22 7.30 41.01
N VAL A 551 -12.87 6.03 41.06
CA VAL A 551 -11.58 5.48 40.68
C VAL A 551 -11.78 4.62 39.44
N SER A 552 -11.05 4.90 38.37
CA SER A 552 -11.06 4.10 37.13
C SER A 552 -9.65 3.62 36.81
N ILE A 553 -9.49 2.33 36.57
CA ILE A 553 -8.24 1.70 36.13
C ILE A 553 -8.46 1.15 34.73
N ASN A 554 -7.60 1.55 33.80
CA ASN A 554 -7.57 1.03 32.44
C ASN A 554 -6.18 0.43 32.21
N GLN A 555 -6.13 -0.87 31.92
CA GLN A 555 -4.87 -1.60 31.76
C GLN A 555 -4.98 -2.59 30.61
N GLN A 556 -3.98 -2.57 29.74
CA GLN A 556 -3.77 -3.63 28.77
C GLN A 556 -2.81 -4.69 29.34
N ILE A 557 -3.27 -5.94 29.46
CA ILE A 557 -2.50 -7.09 29.93
C ILE A 557 -2.42 -8.11 28.78
N GLY A 558 -1.30 -8.12 28.05
CA GLY A 558 -1.16 -8.93 26.84
C GLY A 558 -2.21 -8.55 25.78
N ILE A 559 -3.06 -9.50 25.41
CA ILE A 559 -4.18 -9.30 24.45
C ILE A 559 -5.46 -8.75 25.12
N PHE A 560 -5.50 -8.69 26.45
CA PHE A 560 -6.67 -8.28 27.21
C PHE A 560 -6.62 -6.80 27.52
N GLN A 561 -7.73 -6.11 27.30
CA GLN A 561 -7.99 -4.76 27.76
C GLN A 561 -8.96 -4.84 28.93
N VAL A 562 -8.50 -4.44 30.11
CA VAL A 562 -9.25 -4.51 31.37
C VAL A 562 -9.58 -3.08 31.82
N ASN A 563 -10.85 -2.83 32.09
CA ASN A 563 -11.34 -1.59 32.68
C ASN A 563 -12.05 -1.94 33.99
N VAL A 564 -11.68 -1.27 35.07
CA VAL A 564 -12.33 -1.43 36.38
C VAL A 564 -12.68 -0.05 36.91
N ASP A 565 -13.93 0.10 37.32
CA ASP A 565 -14.47 1.33 37.89
C ASP A 565 -15.00 1.05 39.30
N GLY A 566 -14.63 1.88 40.26
CA GLY A 566 -15.23 1.92 41.60
C GLY A 566 -15.71 3.33 41.90
N GLN A 567 -16.99 3.47 42.21
CA GLN A 567 -17.63 4.74 42.54
C GLN A 567 -18.31 4.63 43.90
N LEU A 568 -18.07 5.63 44.75
CA LEU A 568 -18.66 5.77 46.08
C LEU A 568 -19.22 7.17 46.23
N GLY A 569 -20.45 7.30 46.70
CA GLY A 569 -21.13 8.58 46.79
C GLY A 569 -22.31 8.60 47.73
N THR A 570 -22.94 9.76 47.79
CA THR A 570 -24.17 10.04 48.54
C THR A 570 -25.22 10.54 47.56
N THR A 571 -26.44 10.00 47.66
CA THR A 571 -27.58 10.35 46.83
C THR A 571 -28.69 10.94 47.70
N ASP A 572 -29.12 12.15 47.38
CA ASP A 572 -30.31 12.79 47.92
C ASP A 572 -31.46 12.54 46.92
N ASN A 573 -32.44 11.71 47.28
CA ASN A 573 -33.57 11.36 46.42
C ASN A 573 -34.78 12.22 46.76
N TYR A 574 -35.19 13.08 45.82
CA TYR A 574 -36.32 13.99 45.97
C TYR A 574 -37.68 13.34 45.64
N LEU A 575 -37.71 12.13 45.08
CA LEU A 575 -38.96 11.37 44.90
C LEU A 575 -39.45 10.78 46.23
N THR A 576 -38.53 10.26 47.05
CA THR A 576 -38.86 9.56 48.30
C THR A 576 -38.50 10.36 49.55
N GLY A 577 -37.76 11.47 49.40
CA GLY A 577 -37.22 12.26 50.51
C GLY A 577 -36.06 11.59 51.26
N PHE A 578 -35.55 10.45 50.77
CA PHE A 578 -34.51 9.66 51.41
C PHE A 578 -33.10 10.09 50.95
N THR A 579 -32.16 10.14 51.90
CA THR A 579 -30.73 10.34 51.62
C THR A 579 -29.96 9.07 51.97
N GLY A 580 -29.16 8.55 51.04
CA GLY A 580 -28.45 7.28 51.22
C GLY A 580 -27.11 7.20 50.51
N ASN A 581 -26.32 6.19 50.87
CA ASN A 581 -25.05 5.92 50.22
C ASN A 581 -25.26 5.16 48.91
N SER A 582 -24.57 5.60 47.86
CA SER A 582 -24.55 4.99 46.54
C SER A 582 -23.17 4.42 46.23
N SER A 583 -23.09 3.18 45.77
CA SER A 583 -21.85 2.58 45.27
C SER A 583 -22.08 1.89 43.93
N LEU A 584 -21.09 1.97 43.04
CA LEU A 584 -21.11 1.31 41.74
C LEU A 584 -19.72 0.72 41.49
N TYR A 585 -19.69 -0.58 41.25
CA TYR A 585 -18.49 -1.31 40.84
C TYR A 585 -18.74 -1.86 39.45
N ALA A 586 -17.89 -1.55 38.49
CA ALA A 586 -17.99 -2.08 37.14
C ALA A 586 -16.66 -2.66 36.68
N ALA A 587 -16.72 -3.73 35.90
CA ALA A 587 -15.58 -4.34 35.27
C ALA A 587 -15.93 -4.66 33.81
N ASN A 588 -14.99 -4.36 32.91
CA ASN A 588 -15.08 -4.71 31.50
C ASN A 588 -13.77 -5.35 31.04
N ILE A 589 -13.86 -6.52 30.43
CA ILE A 589 -12.74 -7.28 29.88
C ILE A 589 -13.01 -7.50 28.41
N SER A 590 -12.13 -7.00 27.56
CA SER A 590 -12.22 -7.19 26.12
C SER A 590 -10.90 -7.71 25.54
N PHE A 591 -10.98 -8.55 24.51
CA PHE A 591 -9.81 -9.00 23.77
C PHE A 591 -10.20 -9.36 22.34
N GLN A 592 -9.21 -9.35 21.45
CA GLN A 592 -9.37 -9.78 20.07
C GLN A 592 -8.33 -10.84 19.71
N LYS A 593 -8.79 -11.98 19.18
CA LYS A 593 -7.94 -13.07 18.69
C LYS A 593 -8.64 -13.78 17.53
N PHE A 594 -7.89 -14.21 16.52
CA PHE A 594 -8.43 -14.96 15.37
C PHE A 594 -9.65 -14.30 14.69
N ARG A 595 -9.57 -12.98 14.39
CA ARG A 595 -10.69 -12.19 13.81
C ARG A 595 -11.99 -12.24 14.64
N THR A 596 -11.89 -12.61 15.91
CA THR A 596 -13.00 -12.65 16.86
C THR A 596 -12.71 -11.69 18.01
N SER A 597 -13.66 -10.82 18.31
CA SER A 597 -13.61 -9.91 19.45
C SER A 597 -14.61 -10.35 20.51
N PHE A 598 -14.14 -10.42 21.75
CA PHE A 598 -14.93 -10.71 22.93
C PHE A 598 -14.94 -9.48 23.83
N ASN A 599 -16.10 -9.14 24.39
CA ASN A 599 -16.27 -8.07 25.36
C ASN A 599 -17.23 -8.55 26.45
N LEU A 600 -16.72 -8.80 27.65
CA LEU A 600 -17.49 -9.22 28.82
C LEU A 600 -17.51 -8.06 29.81
N PHE A 601 -18.71 -7.65 30.21
CA PHE A 601 -18.89 -6.54 31.12
C PHE A 601 -19.87 -6.90 32.24
N GLY A 602 -19.64 -6.33 33.41
CA GLY A 602 -20.49 -6.49 34.58
C GLY A 602 -20.43 -5.26 35.46
N SER A 603 -21.54 -4.94 36.11
CA SER A 603 -21.61 -3.89 37.12
C SER A 603 -22.56 -4.27 38.24
N TYR A 604 -22.16 -3.92 39.45
CA TYR A 604 -22.95 -4.08 40.67
C TYR A 604 -23.12 -2.70 41.30
N ALA A 605 -24.37 -2.28 41.48
CA ALA A 605 -24.73 -0.99 42.02
C ALA A 605 -25.62 -1.14 43.25
N ILE A 606 -25.30 -0.39 44.30
CA ILE A 606 -26.20 -0.12 45.42
C ILE A 606 -26.58 1.34 45.29
N THR A 607 -27.87 1.62 45.07
CA THR A 607 -28.31 2.98 44.75
C THR A 607 -29.62 3.33 45.43
N SER A 608 -29.75 4.59 45.81
CA SER A 608 -30.97 5.15 46.40
C SER A 608 -31.64 6.14 45.45
N ARG A 609 -31.33 6.06 44.14
CA ARG A 609 -31.82 6.99 43.10
C ARG A 609 -33.29 6.81 42.72
N TYR A 610 -33.87 5.63 43.00
CA TYR A 610 -35.23 5.25 42.57
C TYR A 610 -36.18 5.07 43.77
N GLN A 611 -37.36 4.50 43.53
CA GLN A 611 -38.41 4.35 44.55
C GLN A 611 -38.00 3.46 45.74
N LEU A 612 -37.11 2.49 45.56
CA LEU A 612 -36.64 1.60 46.62
C LEU A 612 -35.40 2.18 47.32
N GLN A 613 -35.42 2.20 48.65
CA GLN A 613 -34.25 2.57 49.46
C GLN A 613 -33.15 1.50 49.31
N ASN A 614 -31.92 1.92 48.98
CA ASN A 614 -30.74 1.05 48.87
C ASN A 614 -30.92 -0.14 47.91
N GLN A 615 -31.52 0.11 46.74
CA GLN A 615 -31.74 -0.89 45.71
C GLN A 615 -30.41 -1.49 45.21
N LYS A 616 -30.32 -2.82 45.21
CA LYS A 616 -29.17 -3.58 44.72
C LYS A 616 -29.45 -4.04 43.29
N ASN A 617 -28.65 -3.58 42.34
CA ASN A 617 -28.77 -3.93 40.94
C ASN A 617 -27.49 -4.61 40.45
N LEU A 618 -27.64 -5.74 39.76
CA LEU A 618 -26.55 -6.45 39.09
C LEU A 618 -26.84 -6.46 37.59
N TYR A 619 -25.95 -5.86 36.81
CA TYR A 619 -26.00 -5.89 35.35
C TYR A 619 -24.79 -6.64 34.82
N TYR A 620 -24.99 -7.54 33.87
CA TYR A 620 -23.90 -8.23 33.21
C TYR A 620 -24.29 -8.57 31.78
N GLY A 621 -23.28 -8.64 30.93
CA GLY A 621 -23.48 -8.92 29.53
C GLY A 621 -22.20 -9.28 28.81
N ALA A 622 -22.38 -9.83 27.62
CA ALA A 622 -21.30 -10.23 26.74
C ALA A 622 -21.62 -9.84 25.31
N ARG A 623 -20.58 -9.47 24.56
CA ARG A 623 -20.62 -9.32 23.10
C ARG A 623 -19.53 -10.18 22.49
N ILE A 624 -19.91 -10.98 21.51
CA ILE A 624 -19.03 -11.78 20.70
C ILE A 624 -19.27 -11.36 19.25
N PHE A 625 -18.21 -10.93 18.58
CA PHE A 625 -18.24 -10.68 17.14
C PHE A 625 -17.15 -11.51 16.48
N SER A 626 -17.53 -12.38 15.56
CA SER A 626 -16.64 -13.28 14.84
C SER A 626 -16.77 -13.08 13.34
N ARG A 627 -15.65 -12.85 12.65
CA ARG A 627 -15.55 -12.88 11.19
C ARG A 627 -14.87 -14.17 10.76
N PHE A 628 -15.66 -15.25 10.64
CA PHE A 628 -15.19 -16.59 10.28
C PHE A 628 -14.49 -16.61 8.91
N SER A 629 -15.01 -15.83 7.96
CA SER A 629 -14.40 -15.62 6.65
C SER A 629 -14.74 -14.21 6.17
N ASP A 630 -14.21 -13.80 5.01
CA ASP A 630 -14.61 -12.53 4.41
C ASP A 630 -16.06 -12.52 3.89
N LYS A 631 -16.70 -13.69 3.85
CA LYS A 631 -18.08 -13.94 3.42
C LYS A 631 -19.05 -14.16 4.57
N THR A 632 -18.56 -14.37 5.80
CA THR A 632 -19.41 -14.80 6.92
C THR A 632 -19.02 -14.09 8.20
N SER A 633 -19.98 -13.43 8.84
CA SER A 633 -19.80 -12.84 10.17
C SER A 633 -21.00 -13.08 11.08
N LEU A 634 -20.72 -13.26 12.36
CA LEU A 634 -21.70 -13.49 13.41
C LEU A 634 -21.46 -12.50 14.56
N SER A 635 -22.51 -11.81 14.98
CA SER A 635 -22.55 -10.98 16.18
C SER A 635 -23.58 -11.54 17.14
N ILE A 636 -23.15 -11.81 18.37
CA ILE A 636 -24.03 -12.20 19.47
C ILE A 636 -23.84 -11.18 20.59
N PHE A 637 -24.94 -10.67 21.11
CA PHE A 637 -24.96 -9.78 22.26
C PHE A 637 -26.01 -10.26 23.25
N TYR A 638 -25.66 -10.22 24.53
CA TYR A 638 -26.57 -10.50 25.63
C TYR A 638 -26.30 -9.53 26.77
N GLN A 639 -27.38 -9.06 27.41
CA GLN A 639 -27.34 -8.31 28.64
C GLN A 639 -28.59 -8.64 29.45
N ASN A 640 -28.43 -8.87 30.75
CA ASN A 640 -29.53 -9.34 31.59
C ASN A 640 -30.63 -8.28 31.81
N ASN A 641 -30.26 -7.00 31.97
CA ASN A 641 -31.17 -5.88 32.15
C ASN A 641 -30.47 -4.52 32.00
N TYR A 642 -31.22 -3.42 32.05
CA TYR A 642 -30.72 -2.05 31.97
C TYR A 642 -31.09 -1.24 33.22
N ILE A 643 -30.44 -0.09 33.39
CA ILE A 643 -30.79 0.87 34.44
C ILE A 643 -32.15 1.51 34.12
N PRO A 644 -33.00 1.80 35.13
CA PRO A 644 -34.30 2.42 34.92
C PRO A 644 -34.25 3.72 34.13
N GLU A 645 -33.20 4.53 34.22
CA GLU A 645 -33.12 5.77 33.47
C GLU A 645 -33.02 5.56 31.95
N ASP A 646 -32.72 4.36 31.46
CA ASP A 646 -32.75 4.05 30.03
C ASP A 646 -34.16 3.66 29.54
N TYR A 647 -35.21 3.76 30.36
CA TYR A 647 -36.57 3.33 29.99
C TYR A 647 -37.13 4.03 28.75
N PHE A 648 -36.69 5.25 28.46
CA PHE A 648 -37.10 6.00 27.28
C PHE A 648 -36.43 5.51 25.98
N LYS A 649 -35.53 4.53 26.05
CA LYS A 649 -34.85 3.90 24.91
C LYS A 649 -35.28 2.45 24.74
N ASP A 650 -35.19 1.97 23.51
CA ASP A 650 -35.25 0.55 23.22
C ASP A 650 -33.99 -0.13 23.76
N ARG A 651 -34.17 -1.19 24.55
CA ARG A 651 -33.12 -1.84 25.34
C ARG A 651 -32.97 -3.29 24.93
N ASN A 652 -31.85 -3.63 24.29
CA ASN A 652 -31.62 -4.97 23.75
C ASN A 652 -31.14 -5.92 24.86
N LEU A 653 -31.90 -6.97 25.16
CA LEU A 653 -31.49 -8.01 26.12
C LEU A 653 -30.72 -9.13 25.42
N PHE A 654 -31.10 -9.46 24.19
CA PHE A 654 -30.38 -10.42 23.35
C PHE A 654 -30.43 -9.96 21.89
N GLU A 655 -29.33 -10.12 21.17
CA GLU A 655 -29.24 -9.84 19.74
C GLU A 655 -28.34 -10.86 19.06
N LEU A 656 -28.82 -11.37 17.92
CA LEU A 656 -28.10 -12.26 17.03
C LEU A 656 -28.15 -11.65 15.63
N LEU A 657 -26.98 -11.40 15.03
CA LEU A 657 -26.84 -10.93 13.65
C LEU A 657 -25.90 -11.88 12.91
N LEU A 658 -26.39 -12.50 11.86
CA LEU A 658 -25.61 -13.36 10.97
C LEU A 658 -25.66 -12.78 9.56
N HIS A 659 -24.49 -12.53 9.00
CA HIS A 659 -24.32 -12.12 7.60
C HIS A 659 -23.60 -13.24 6.85
N GLN A 660 -24.14 -13.63 5.70
CA GLN A 660 -23.58 -14.64 4.81
C GLN A 660 -23.65 -14.19 3.35
N GLN A 661 -22.50 -14.09 2.69
CA GLN A 661 -22.41 -13.98 1.24
C GLN A 661 -22.48 -15.38 0.63
N LEU A 662 -23.57 -15.69 -0.07
CA LEU A 662 -23.80 -17.02 -0.69
C LEU A 662 -22.93 -17.17 -1.95
N PHE A 663 -22.93 -16.15 -2.80
CA PHE A 663 -22.13 -16.06 -4.03
C PHE A 663 -21.87 -14.57 -4.34
N PRO A 664 -20.97 -14.22 -5.27
CA PRO A 664 -20.69 -12.82 -5.59
C PRO A 664 -21.97 -12.01 -5.86
N GLY A 665 -22.10 -10.86 -5.18
CA GLY A 665 -23.28 -9.98 -5.26
C GLY A 665 -24.55 -10.50 -4.59
N ASN A 666 -24.51 -11.58 -3.80
CA ASN A 666 -25.70 -12.17 -3.16
C ASN A 666 -25.46 -12.41 -1.68
N GLU A 667 -26.23 -11.71 -0.85
CA GLU A 667 -26.07 -11.63 0.59
C GLU A 667 -27.37 -12.06 1.30
N LEU A 668 -27.22 -12.79 2.39
CA LEU A 668 -28.29 -13.18 3.28
C LEU A 668 -27.96 -12.66 4.69
N ASP A 669 -28.86 -11.86 5.24
CA ASP A 669 -28.79 -11.32 6.59
C ASP A 669 -29.91 -11.91 7.44
N LEU A 670 -29.55 -12.50 8.56
CA LEU A 670 -30.46 -13.01 9.58
C LEU A 670 -30.25 -12.20 10.86
N SER A 671 -31.32 -11.59 11.35
CA SER A 671 -31.30 -10.73 12.54
C SER A 671 -32.40 -11.16 13.49
N GLY A 672 -32.05 -11.35 14.76
CA GLY A 672 -33.00 -11.64 15.84
C GLY A 672 -32.67 -10.77 17.03
N ARG A 673 -33.68 -10.12 17.62
CA ARG A 673 -33.50 -9.26 18.78
C ARG A 673 -34.64 -9.49 19.76
N TYR A 674 -34.25 -9.59 21.03
CA TYR A 674 -35.13 -9.63 22.16
C TYR A 674 -34.87 -8.37 23.00
N SER A 675 -35.87 -7.51 23.13
CA SER A 675 -35.69 -6.16 23.67
C SER A 675 -36.85 -5.72 24.55
N LEU A 676 -36.58 -4.81 25.48
CA LEU A 676 -37.59 -4.01 26.16
C LEU A 676 -37.82 -2.75 25.32
N GLN A 677 -39.04 -2.54 24.84
CA GLN A 677 -39.37 -1.31 24.13
C GLN A 677 -39.29 -0.08 25.03
N ARG A 678 -39.11 1.10 24.41
CA ARG A 678 -39.23 2.38 25.11
C ARG A 678 -40.56 2.46 25.88
N GLY A 679 -40.52 2.98 27.10
CA GLY A 679 -41.69 3.11 27.98
C GLY A 679 -42.01 1.89 28.85
N GLU A 680 -41.58 0.70 28.42
CA GLU A 680 -41.91 -0.56 29.08
C GLU A 680 -40.83 -0.96 30.10
N ILE A 681 -41.21 -1.28 31.34
CA ILE A 681 -40.22 -1.70 32.36
C ILE A 681 -40.05 -3.22 32.38
N GLY A 682 -41.05 -3.98 31.93
CA GLY A 682 -41.07 -5.45 32.06
C GLY A 682 -41.51 -6.24 30.82
N ASN A 683 -42.30 -5.65 29.91
CA ASN A 683 -42.77 -6.36 28.72
C ASN A 683 -41.63 -6.50 27.70
N LYS A 684 -41.37 -7.74 27.29
CA LYS A 684 -40.27 -8.09 26.39
C LYS A 684 -40.84 -8.41 25.02
N ASP A 685 -40.25 -7.79 24.01
CA ASP A 685 -40.62 -7.99 22.61
C ASP A 685 -39.55 -8.79 21.90
N PHE A 686 -40.00 -9.54 20.90
CA PHE A 686 -39.14 -10.30 20.01
C PHE A 686 -39.35 -9.82 18.58
N ILE A 687 -38.25 -9.57 17.88
CA ILE A 687 -38.26 -9.24 16.47
C ILE A 687 -37.24 -10.11 15.74
N PHE A 688 -37.64 -10.62 14.59
CA PHE A 688 -36.82 -11.39 13.68
C PHE A 688 -36.93 -10.82 12.27
N SER A 689 -35.82 -10.81 11.55
CA SER A 689 -35.74 -10.38 10.16
C SER A 689 -34.83 -11.31 9.36
N MET A 690 -35.29 -11.68 8.18
CA MET A 690 -34.52 -12.37 7.16
C MET A 690 -34.50 -11.50 5.91
N ARG A 691 -33.32 -11.01 5.53
CA ARG A 691 -33.13 -10.15 4.35
C ARG A 691 -32.23 -10.84 3.35
N TYR A 692 -32.70 -10.94 2.11
CA TYR A 692 -31.88 -11.34 0.97
C TYR A 692 -31.61 -10.11 0.12
N THR A 693 -30.33 -9.89 -0.23
CA THR A 693 -29.90 -8.75 -1.04
C THR A 693 -29.17 -9.24 -2.28
N TRP A 694 -29.68 -8.87 -3.45
CA TRP A 694 -29.07 -9.06 -4.74
C TRP A 694 -28.45 -7.74 -5.22
N ARG A 695 -27.14 -7.75 -5.54
CA ARG A 695 -26.39 -6.58 -5.99
C ARG A 695 -25.96 -6.69 -7.44
N PRO A 696 -26.85 -6.46 -8.41
CA PRO A 696 -26.47 -6.42 -9.81
C PRO A 696 -25.66 -5.16 -10.10
N ASN A 697 -24.50 -5.35 -10.75
CA ASN A 697 -23.73 -4.25 -11.31
C ASN A 697 -24.26 -3.96 -12.73
N ILE A 698 -25.23 -3.05 -12.84
CA ILE A 698 -25.96 -2.79 -14.07
C ILE A 698 -25.07 -2.05 -15.08
N PRO A 699 -24.89 -2.53 -16.32
CA PRO A 699 -24.13 -1.81 -17.33
C PRO A 699 -24.85 -0.53 -17.76
N VAL A 700 -24.18 0.62 -17.66
CA VAL A 700 -24.77 1.94 -17.98
C VAL A 700 -24.08 2.65 -19.15
N GLN A 701 -22.81 2.33 -19.43
CA GLN A 701 -22.06 2.92 -20.55
C GLN A 701 -21.05 1.91 -21.09
N LYS A 702 -20.97 1.71 -22.41
CA LYS A 702 -19.87 0.96 -23.05
C LYS A 702 -18.62 1.85 -23.09
N THR A 703 -17.52 1.43 -22.50
CA THR A 703 -16.31 2.25 -22.31
C THR A 703 -15.20 1.96 -23.31
N THR A 704 -15.13 0.72 -23.81
CA THR A 704 -14.13 0.27 -24.77
C THR A 704 -14.73 -0.78 -25.70
N GLU A 705 -14.06 -0.99 -26.83
CA GLU A 705 -14.31 -2.11 -27.71
C GLU A 705 -13.01 -2.90 -27.82
N TYR A 706 -13.10 -4.19 -27.55
CA TYR A 706 -11.96 -5.09 -27.59
C TYR A 706 -12.16 -6.11 -28.70
N ILE A 707 -11.05 -6.51 -29.29
CA ILE A 707 -10.97 -7.57 -30.28
C ILE A 707 -9.99 -8.64 -29.82
N SER A 708 -10.01 -9.76 -30.52
CA SER A 708 -9.12 -10.89 -30.28
C SER A 708 -8.35 -11.28 -31.54
N LEU A 709 -7.16 -11.83 -31.32
CA LEU A 709 -6.34 -12.48 -32.33
C LEU A 709 -6.03 -13.89 -31.85
N SER A 710 -6.42 -14.90 -32.62
CA SER A 710 -6.05 -16.30 -32.37
C SER A 710 -5.30 -16.87 -33.56
N GLY A 711 -4.59 -17.98 -33.34
CA GLY A 711 -3.80 -18.59 -34.39
C GLY A 711 -3.14 -19.88 -33.95
N ASN A 712 -2.58 -20.59 -34.91
CA ASN A 712 -1.78 -21.78 -34.71
C ASN A 712 -0.40 -21.61 -35.36
N ILE A 713 0.64 -22.01 -34.61
CA ILE A 713 1.99 -22.22 -35.12
C ILE A 713 2.13 -23.69 -35.54
N SER A 714 2.06 -23.95 -36.84
CA SER A 714 2.19 -25.31 -37.36
C SER A 714 3.64 -25.80 -37.28
N ASN A 715 3.84 -27.00 -36.75
CA ASN A 715 5.16 -27.63 -36.69
C ASN A 715 5.53 -28.23 -38.06
N LEU A 716 6.52 -27.63 -38.74
CA LEU A 716 7.02 -28.09 -40.05
C LEU A 716 8.47 -28.60 -39.93
N GLY A 717 8.71 -29.49 -38.96
CA GLY A 717 9.99 -30.18 -38.80
C GLY A 717 10.89 -29.63 -37.69
N ILE A 718 10.33 -28.89 -36.72
CA ILE A 718 11.04 -28.41 -35.53
C ILE A 718 10.73 -29.27 -34.30
N LYS A 719 11.55 -29.17 -33.25
CA LYS A 719 11.43 -30.02 -32.05
C LYS A 719 10.14 -29.78 -31.25
N LYS A 720 9.73 -28.53 -31.09
CA LYS A 720 8.54 -28.16 -30.31
C LYS A 720 7.92 -26.86 -30.80
N THR A 721 6.59 -26.79 -30.79
CA THR A 721 5.83 -25.55 -30.96
C THR A 721 5.24 -25.04 -29.64
N GLU A 722 5.45 -25.77 -28.54
CA GLU A 722 5.02 -25.37 -27.19
C GLU A 722 5.94 -24.31 -26.59
N GLY A 723 5.35 -23.30 -25.96
CA GLY A 723 6.10 -22.30 -25.20
C GLY A 723 6.74 -21.20 -26.04
N ILE A 724 6.33 -21.07 -27.31
CA ILE A 724 6.78 -19.99 -28.20
C ILE A 724 6.08 -18.71 -27.78
N LYS A 725 6.88 -17.70 -27.47
CA LYS A 725 6.42 -16.39 -27.02
C LYS A 725 6.15 -15.49 -28.22
N LEU A 726 4.96 -14.89 -28.23
CA LEU A 726 4.52 -13.97 -29.26
C LEU A 726 4.22 -12.60 -28.64
N MET A 727 4.67 -11.55 -29.33
CA MET A 727 4.46 -10.17 -28.94
C MET A 727 3.62 -9.47 -30.00
N LEU A 728 2.54 -8.82 -29.57
CA LEU A 728 1.70 -7.99 -30.44
C LEU A 728 1.69 -6.58 -29.84
N GLY A 729 2.68 -5.76 -30.21
CA GLY A 729 2.94 -4.49 -29.52
C GLY A 729 3.23 -4.71 -28.03
N SER A 730 2.37 -4.22 -27.13
CA SER A 730 2.48 -4.42 -25.67
C SER A 730 1.80 -5.70 -25.16
N TYR A 731 1.09 -6.43 -26.02
CA TYR A 731 0.38 -7.64 -25.63
C TYR A 731 1.31 -8.85 -25.77
N LEU A 732 1.23 -9.80 -24.82
CA LEU A 732 2.03 -11.01 -24.79
C LEU A 732 1.14 -12.24 -24.77
N SER A 733 1.50 -13.25 -25.56
CA SER A 733 0.88 -14.57 -25.58
C SER A 733 1.95 -15.64 -25.69
N ILE A 734 1.60 -16.86 -25.29
CA ILE A 734 2.47 -18.03 -25.36
C ILE A 734 1.71 -19.21 -25.95
N THR A 735 2.35 -20.00 -26.80
CA THR A 735 1.70 -21.14 -27.43
C THR A 735 1.48 -22.31 -26.47
N ASP A 736 0.38 -23.03 -26.68
CA ASP A 736 0.10 -24.31 -26.03
C ASP A 736 0.86 -25.50 -26.67
N LYS A 737 0.56 -26.72 -26.23
CA LYS A 737 1.24 -27.95 -26.70
C LYS A 737 1.04 -28.20 -28.19
N GLU A 738 -0.11 -27.78 -28.69
CA GLU A 738 -0.54 -27.92 -30.07
C GLU A 738 -0.08 -26.72 -30.95
N GLY A 739 0.57 -25.72 -30.36
CA GLY A 739 1.06 -24.52 -31.04
C GLY A 739 0.02 -23.39 -31.15
N ASN A 740 -1.14 -23.49 -30.50
CA ASN A 740 -2.16 -22.46 -30.54
C ASN A 740 -1.80 -21.29 -29.61
N TYR A 741 -2.12 -20.08 -30.05
CA TYR A 741 -1.99 -18.87 -29.24
C TYR A 741 -3.25 -18.02 -29.32
N VAL A 742 -3.44 -17.18 -28.31
CA VAL A 742 -4.56 -16.24 -28.25
C VAL A 742 -4.16 -14.95 -27.57
N PHE A 743 -4.55 -13.84 -28.16
CA PHE A 743 -4.54 -12.51 -27.58
C PHE A 743 -6.00 -12.05 -27.44
N LYS A 744 -6.38 -11.61 -26.23
CA LYS A 744 -7.68 -10.97 -25.98
C LYS A 744 -7.48 -9.57 -25.42
N ASN A 745 -8.54 -8.77 -25.44
CA ASN A 745 -8.56 -7.41 -24.91
C ASN A 745 -7.64 -6.45 -25.68
N ILE A 746 -7.52 -6.67 -27.00
CA ILE A 746 -6.76 -5.83 -27.91
C ILE A 746 -7.64 -4.66 -28.36
N ILE A 747 -7.09 -3.46 -28.41
CA ILE A 747 -7.78 -2.29 -28.97
C ILE A 747 -7.73 -2.40 -30.51
N PRO A 748 -8.81 -2.16 -31.27
CA PRO A 748 -8.76 -2.15 -32.73
C PRO A 748 -7.65 -1.26 -33.29
N GLY A 749 -6.86 -1.79 -34.22
CA GLY A 749 -5.68 -1.09 -34.72
C GLY A 749 -4.76 -1.95 -35.59
N ASN A 750 -3.68 -1.32 -36.06
CA ASN A 750 -2.60 -1.99 -36.77
C ASN A 750 -1.48 -2.33 -35.79
N TYR A 751 -1.05 -3.59 -35.80
CA TYR A 751 -0.04 -4.11 -34.89
C TYR A 751 1.04 -4.86 -35.66
N PHE A 752 2.22 -4.96 -35.06
CA PHE A 752 3.26 -5.88 -35.50
C PHE A 752 3.24 -7.11 -34.59
N LEU A 753 3.11 -8.29 -35.20
CA LEU A 753 3.30 -9.57 -34.53
C LEU A 753 4.77 -9.95 -34.64
N GLU A 754 5.37 -10.27 -33.50
CA GLU A 754 6.76 -10.63 -33.32
C GLU A 754 6.88 -11.97 -32.59
N ILE A 755 7.94 -12.71 -32.88
CA ILE A 755 8.30 -13.96 -32.19
C ILE A 755 9.53 -13.66 -31.35
N ASP A 756 9.46 -13.94 -30.06
CA ASP A 756 10.64 -13.88 -29.21
C ASP A 756 11.53 -15.09 -29.49
N ARG A 757 12.63 -14.86 -30.21
CA ARG A 757 13.58 -15.91 -30.62
C ARG A 757 14.26 -16.60 -29.45
N SER A 758 14.19 -16.08 -28.23
CA SER A 758 14.66 -16.79 -27.03
C SER A 758 13.80 -18.03 -26.71
N SER A 759 12.60 -18.12 -27.28
CA SER A 759 11.67 -19.24 -27.07
C SER A 759 11.73 -20.32 -28.14
N THR A 760 12.49 -20.09 -29.22
CA THR A 760 12.68 -21.02 -30.34
C THR A 760 14.12 -21.55 -30.34
N GLU A 761 14.38 -22.69 -30.99
CA GLU A 761 15.77 -23.11 -31.21
C GLU A 761 16.47 -22.12 -32.15
N ILE A 762 17.80 -22.05 -32.07
CA ILE A 762 18.60 -21.08 -32.85
C ILE A 762 18.26 -21.16 -34.34
N ASN A 763 18.10 -22.37 -34.89
CA ASN A 763 17.87 -22.63 -36.30
C ASN A 763 16.38 -22.64 -36.71
N ASP A 764 15.44 -22.40 -35.79
CA ASP A 764 14.03 -22.35 -36.15
C ASP A 764 13.71 -21.01 -36.81
N ILE A 765 12.99 -21.05 -37.93
CA ILE A 765 12.61 -19.87 -38.72
C ILE A 765 11.12 -19.93 -39.10
N PRO A 766 10.39 -18.80 -39.03
CA PRO A 766 9.01 -18.75 -39.52
C PRO A 766 8.92 -18.85 -41.04
N THR A 767 7.84 -19.49 -41.49
CA THR A 767 7.45 -19.57 -42.91
C THR A 767 7.10 -18.21 -43.51
N GLN A 768 6.67 -17.26 -42.68
CA GLN A 768 6.35 -15.89 -43.09
C GLN A 768 7.44 -14.89 -42.62
N VAL A 769 7.44 -13.67 -43.16
CA VAL A 769 8.39 -12.62 -42.75
C VAL A 769 7.90 -11.98 -41.45
N PHE A 770 8.78 -11.90 -40.45
CA PHE A 770 8.54 -11.22 -39.17
C PHE A 770 9.52 -10.04 -38.99
N PRO A 771 9.15 -8.94 -38.32
CA PRO A 771 7.82 -8.64 -37.74
C PRO A 771 6.72 -8.54 -38.80
N MET A 772 5.55 -9.11 -38.54
CA MET A 772 4.42 -9.11 -39.47
C MET A 772 3.41 -8.02 -39.10
N SER A 773 3.06 -7.16 -40.05
CA SER A 773 2.01 -6.16 -39.87
C SER A 773 0.62 -6.80 -40.03
N LEU A 774 -0.24 -6.64 -39.02
CA LEU A 774 -1.61 -7.14 -38.98
C LEU A 774 -2.58 -5.98 -38.72
N SER A 775 -3.62 -5.87 -39.55
CA SER A 775 -4.74 -4.94 -39.34
C SER A 775 -5.88 -5.66 -38.62
N LEU A 776 -6.02 -5.42 -37.32
CA LEU A 776 -6.99 -6.09 -36.47
C LEU A 776 -8.22 -5.18 -36.29
N MET A 777 -9.28 -5.47 -37.04
CA MET A 777 -10.53 -4.68 -37.06
C MET A 777 -11.75 -5.51 -36.71
N ASN A 778 -11.73 -6.82 -36.97
CA ASN A 778 -12.84 -7.71 -36.66
C ASN A 778 -12.83 -8.08 -35.17
N LYS A 779 -13.98 -8.44 -34.61
CA LYS A 779 -14.09 -8.91 -33.21
C LYS A 779 -13.18 -10.11 -32.94
N GLU A 780 -13.10 -11.02 -33.90
CA GLU A 780 -12.21 -12.18 -33.90
C GLU A 780 -11.38 -12.16 -35.19
N ASN A 781 -10.06 -12.20 -35.04
CA ASN A 781 -9.10 -12.26 -36.15
C ASN A 781 -8.29 -13.55 -36.01
N ILE A 782 -8.00 -14.20 -37.13
CA ILE A 782 -7.24 -15.46 -37.15
C ILE A 782 -6.00 -15.25 -38.01
N PHE A 783 -4.83 -15.65 -37.49
CA PHE A 783 -3.58 -15.66 -38.25
C PHE A 783 -2.81 -16.94 -37.96
N ASN A 784 -2.48 -17.72 -38.99
CA ASN A 784 -1.74 -18.96 -38.84
C ASN A 784 -0.42 -18.88 -39.61
N PHE A 785 0.64 -19.44 -39.05
CA PHE A 785 1.93 -19.56 -39.73
C PHE A 785 2.66 -20.81 -39.25
N GLY A 786 3.61 -21.33 -40.04
CA GLY A 786 4.44 -22.45 -39.63
C GLY A 786 5.83 -22.03 -39.15
N LEU A 787 6.45 -22.86 -38.32
CA LEU A 787 7.91 -22.81 -38.05
C LEU A 787 8.59 -24.04 -38.65
N THR A 788 9.77 -23.84 -39.23
CA THR A 788 10.59 -24.90 -39.83
C THR A 788 12.07 -24.69 -39.50
N ALA A 789 12.90 -25.70 -39.68
CA ALA A 789 14.34 -25.57 -39.54
C ALA A 789 14.95 -24.83 -40.74
N ALA A 790 15.80 -23.85 -40.48
CA ALA A 790 16.48 -23.07 -41.50
C ALA A 790 17.44 -23.93 -42.33
N ALA A 791 17.52 -23.59 -43.61
CA ALA A 791 18.51 -24.13 -44.54
C ALA A 791 19.74 -23.21 -44.61
N ASN A 792 20.84 -23.76 -45.11
CA ASN A 792 22.10 -23.04 -45.28
C ASN A 792 22.69 -23.28 -46.68
N ILE A 793 23.40 -22.28 -47.20
CA ILE A 793 24.28 -22.45 -48.37
C ILE A 793 25.70 -22.19 -47.89
N GLN A 794 26.57 -23.20 -47.96
CA GLN A 794 28.00 -23.05 -47.72
C GLN A 794 28.71 -23.13 -49.06
N GLY A 795 29.79 -22.37 -49.24
CA GLY A 795 30.54 -22.44 -50.46
C GLY A 795 32.00 -22.07 -50.30
N HIS A 796 32.79 -22.57 -51.24
CA HIS A 796 34.24 -22.36 -51.29
C HIS A 796 34.64 -21.80 -52.65
N ILE A 797 35.57 -20.84 -52.65
CA ILE A 797 36.02 -20.15 -53.86
C ILE A 797 37.38 -20.69 -54.27
N GLN A 798 37.39 -21.52 -55.32
CA GLN A 798 38.61 -22.15 -55.83
C GLN A 798 39.16 -21.41 -57.04
N LEU A 799 40.46 -21.11 -57.00
CA LEU A 799 41.20 -20.61 -58.16
C LEU A 799 41.83 -21.78 -58.91
N HIS A 800 41.46 -21.95 -60.17
CA HIS A 800 42.13 -22.89 -61.07
C HIS A 800 43.10 -22.13 -61.98
N GLU A 801 44.39 -22.33 -61.75
CA GLU A 801 45.44 -21.93 -62.67
C GLU A 801 45.76 -23.11 -63.58
N THR A 802 45.37 -23.02 -64.85
CA THR A 802 45.77 -23.97 -65.89
C THR A 802 47.16 -23.56 -66.38
N GLY A 803 48.19 -24.16 -65.79
CA GLY A 803 49.59 -24.03 -66.17
C GLY A 803 50.48 -24.79 -65.20
N GLU A 804 51.43 -25.57 -65.70
CA GLU A 804 52.37 -26.38 -64.91
C GLU A 804 53.05 -25.55 -63.81
N LYS A 805 53.26 -26.18 -62.66
CA LYS A 805 54.02 -25.63 -61.53
C LYS A 805 55.49 -25.43 -61.94
N GLU A 806 55.83 -24.30 -62.55
CA GLU A 806 57.20 -23.78 -62.45
C GLU A 806 57.36 -23.01 -61.15
N LYS A 807 58.06 -23.66 -60.21
CA LYS A 807 58.66 -22.98 -59.07
C LYS A 807 59.72 -22.02 -59.60
N THR A 808 59.45 -20.72 -59.56
CA THR A 808 60.49 -19.71 -59.41
C THR A 808 60.05 -18.72 -58.33
N ASP A 809 60.67 -18.86 -57.16
CA ASP A 809 60.74 -17.81 -56.14
C ASP A 809 61.51 -16.64 -56.74
N ILE A 810 60.84 -15.53 -57.06
CA ILE A 810 61.40 -14.18 -57.02
C ILE A 810 60.25 -13.17 -56.78
N ASP A 811 60.51 -12.24 -55.86
CA ASP A 811 59.79 -11.01 -55.53
C ASP A 811 58.53 -11.05 -54.64
N LYS A 812 58.80 -11.27 -53.35
CA LYS A 812 58.08 -10.61 -52.25
C LYS A 812 58.47 -9.12 -52.18
N LYS A 813 57.67 -8.23 -52.75
CA LYS A 813 57.35 -6.88 -52.22
C LYS A 813 56.32 -6.15 -53.08
N GLY A 814 55.05 -6.49 -52.84
CA GLY A 814 53.89 -5.72 -53.28
C GLY A 814 52.68 -6.21 -52.50
N LYS A 815 51.92 -5.31 -51.87
CA LYS A 815 50.67 -5.67 -51.15
C LYS A 815 49.80 -6.49 -52.10
N LYS A 816 49.72 -7.81 -51.91
CA LYS A 816 48.80 -8.69 -52.66
C LYS A 816 47.39 -8.18 -52.40
N LYS A 817 46.79 -7.51 -53.38
CA LYS A 817 45.39 -7.14 -53.35
C LYS A 817 44.62 -8.46 -53.25
N ARG A 818 43.92 -8.67 -52.12
CA ARG A 818 43.07 -9.85 -51.96
C ARG A 818 41.90 -9.70 -52.92
N GLU A 819 41.91 -10.53 -53.96
CA GLU A 819 40.83 -10.59 -54.94
C GLU A 819 39.53 -11.04 -54.25
N SER A 820 38.42 -10.40 -54.58
CA SER A 820 37.11 -10.68 -53.95
C SER A 820 35.99 -10.74 -54.97
N ILE A 821 34.95 -11.48 -54.65
CA ILE A 821 33.71 -11.55 -55.40
C ILE A 821 32.55 -11.21 -54.47
N ILE A 822 31.48 -10.67 -55.02
CA ILE A 822 30.24 -10.48 -54.26
C ILE A 822 29.34 -11.66 -54.59
N VAL A 823 28.97 -12.41 -53.56
CA VAL A 823 27.96 -13.48 -53.68
C VAL A 823 26.65 -12.95 -53.13
N GLU A 824 25.59 -13.08 -53.92
CA GLU A 824 24.23 -12.67 -53.57
C GLU A 824 23.33 -13.90 -53.58
N ALA A 825 22.69 -14.22 -52.46
CA ALA A 825 21.63 -15.22 -52.39
C ALA A 825 20.28 -14.50 -52.31
N SER A 826 19.40 -14.76 -53.27
CA SER A 826 18.07 -14.14 -53.35
C SER A 826 16.95 -15.17 -53.48
N SER A 827 15.84 -14.96 -52.76
CA SER A 827 14.61 -15.75 -52.85
C SER A 827 13.40 -14.84 -52.56
N ASN A 828 12.48 -14.71 -53.52
CA ASN A 828 11.31 -13.82 -53.46
C ASN A 828 11.70 -12.42 -52.94
N ASP A 829 11.32 -12.10 -51.69
CA ASP A 829 11.52 -10.79 -51.05
C ASP A 829 12.79 -10.71 -50.19
N GLN A 830 13.60 -11.78 -50.12
CA GLN A 830 14.85 -11.83 -49.35
C GLN A 830 16.07 -11.76 -50.26
N THR A 831 17.01 -10.87 -49.93
CA THR A 831 18.31 -10.78 -50.59
C THR A 831 19.41 -10.63 -49.55
N TYR A 832 20.37 -11.55 -49.59
CA TYR A 832 21.58 -11.52 -48.76
C TYR A 832 22.80 -11.33 -49.65
N ARG A 833 23.74 -10.47 -49.26
CA ARG A 833 24.99 -10.23 -50.00
C ARG A 833 26.18 -10.40 -49.07
N LYS A 834 27.21 -11.09 -49.53
CA LYS A 834 28.51 -11.19 -48.85
C LYS A 834 29.63 -10.85 -49.82
N ILE A 835 30.66 -10.18 -49.31
CA ILE A 835 31.94 -10.04 -50.00
C ILE A 835 32.78 -11.24 -49.58
N CYS A 836 33.21 -12.04 -50.56
CA CYS A 836 33.91 -13.30 -50.32
C CYS A 836 35.27 -13.24 -51.03
N PHE A 837 36.33 -13.64 -50.34
CA PHE A 837 37.70 -13.62 -50.86
C PHE A 837 38.07 -14.97 -51.48
N ILE A 838 38.93 -14.94 -52.51
CA ILE A 838 39.42 -16.17 -53.14
C ILE A 838 40.19 -17.03 -52.12
N GLY A 839 39.86 -18.32 -52.04
CA GLY A 839 40.45 -19.28 -51.11
C GLY A 839 39.84 -19.30 -49.70
N GLU A 840 38.83 -18.46 -49.43
CA GLU A 840 38.08 -18.47 -48.17
C GLU A 840 36.68 -19.11 -48.38
N ASP A 841 36.15 -19.70 -47.31
CA ASP A 841 34.78 -20.21 -47.27
C ASP A 841 33.79 -19.06 -47.03
N PHE A 842 32.58 -19.21 -47.54
CA PHE A 842 31.45 -18.36 -47.24
C PHE A 842 30.21 -19.18 -46.91
N ASP A 843 29.31 -18.59 -46.16
CA ASP A 843 28.05 -19.21 -45.78
C ASP A 843 26.89 -18.23 -45.90
N PHE A 844 25.69 -18.74 -46.12
CA PHE A 844 24.44 -18.05 -45.90
C PHE A 844 23.64 -18.92 -44.94
N THR A 845 23.46 -18.43 -43.73
CA THR A 845 22.72 -19.10 -42.65
C THR A 845 21.32 -18.50 -42.50
N TYR A 846 20.43 -19.24 -41.84
CA TYR A 846 19.04 -18.81 -41.59
C TYR A 846 18.21 -18.58 -42.87
N LEU A 847 18.44 -19.38 -43.92
CA LEU A 847 17.65 -19.30 -45.15
C LEU A 847 16.34 -20.07 -44.99
N ARG A 848 15.25 -19.52 -45.50
CA ARG A 848 13.97 -20.23 -45.54
C ARG A 848 14.01 -21.35 -46.60
N PRO A 849 13.42 -22.53 -46.33
CA PRO A 849 13.26 -23.56 -47.34
C PRO A 849 12.51 -23.03 -48.56
N GLY A 850 12.93 -23.41 -49.76
CA GLY A 850 12.37 -22.92 -51.02
C GLY A 850 13.41 -22.69 -52.11
N SER A 851 13.00 -22.02 -53.18
CA SER A 851 13.86 -21.75 -54.34
C SER A 851 14.76 -20.54 -54.10
N TRP A 852 16.07 -20.74 -54.20
CA TRP A 852 17.11 -19.73 -54.04
C TRP A 852 17.89 -19.57 -55.33
N THR A 853 18.17 -18.33 -55.73
CA THR A 853 19.11 -18.00 -56.80
C THR A 853 20.35 -17.37 -56.18
N VAL A 854 21.52 -17.94 -56.41
CA VAL A 854 22.81 -17.38 -56.00
C VAL A 854 23.50 -16.76 -57.22
N LYS A 855 23.75 -15.46 -57.19
CA LYS A 855 24.47 -14.72 -58.23
C LYS A 855 25.85 -14.32 -57.74
N VAL A 856 26.83 -14.40 -58.62
CA VAL A 856 28.22 -14.05 -58.33
C VAL A 856 28.64 -12.87 -59.20
N TYR A 857 29.01 -11.78 -58.56
CA TYR A 857 29.44 -10.54 -59.23
C TYR A 857 30.95 -10.37 -59.16
N ARG A 858 31.55 -9.98 -60.29
CA ARG A 858 33.00 -9.80 -60.48
C ARG A 858 33.57 -8.48 -59.92
N ASN A 859 32.80 -7.71 -59.16
CA ASN A 859 33.10 -6.30 -58.87
C ASN A 859 34.43 -6.09 -58.11
N GLY A 860 34.93 -7.10 -57.41
CA GLY A 860 36.22 -7.07 -56.69
C GLY A 860 37.32 -7.93 -57.30
N LEU A 861 37.14 -8.44 -58.53
CA LEU A 861 38.01 -9.42 -59.20
C LEU A 861 38.80 -8.76 -60.35
N ASP A 862 40.12 -8.96 -60.40
CA ASP A 862 41.02 -8.51 -61.48
C ASP A 862 40.59 -9.05 -62.85
N LYS A 863 40.74 -8.23 -63.90
CA LYS A 863 40.35 -8.53 -65.30
C LYS A 863 41.00 -9.81 -65.85
N ARG A 864 42.10 -10.27 -65.25
CA ARG A 864 42.80 -11.52 -65.62
C ARG A 864 42.07 -12.78 -65.19
N TYR A 865 41.01 -12.68 -64.38
CA TYR A 865 40.25 -13.81 -63.89
C TYR A 865 38.79 -13.74 -64.36
N LYS A 866 38.23 -14.90 -64.68
CA LYS A 866 36.84 -15.07 -65.12
C LYS A 866 36.13 -16.05 -64.18
N ILE A 867 34.91 -15.70 -63.78
CA ILE A 867 34.02 -16.60 -63.04
C ILE A 867 33.44 -17.60 -64.04
N SER A 868 33.62 -18.90 -63.80
CA SER A 868 33.18 -19.95 -64.73
C SER A 868 31.66 -20.04 -64.81
N ILE A 869 30.98 -19.95 -63.67
CA ILE A 869 29.51 -19.98 -63.55
C ILE A 869 29.13 -18.86 -62.57
N ASN A 870 28.31 -17.91 -63.05
CA ASN A 870 27.95 -16.71 -62.29
C ASN A 870 26.53 -16.75 -61.69
N GLN A 871 25.78 -17.81 -61.93
CA GLN A 871 24.43 -17.99 -61.42
C GLN A 871 24.15 -19.46 -61.10
N PHE A 872 23.61 -19.71 -59.91
CA PHE A 872 23.23 -21.03 -59.41
C PHE A 872 21.78 -20.98 -58.92
N GLN A 873 21.01 -22.04 -59.14
CA GLN A 873 19.66 -22.19 -58.63
C GLN A 873 19.58 -23.41 -57.73
N PHE A 874 19.04 -23.22 -56.53
CA PHE A 874 18.86 -24.27 -55.52
C PHE A 874 17.40 -24.35 -55.11
N SER A 875 16.94 -25.56 -54.81
CA SER A 875 15.73 -25.77 -54.01
C SER A 875 16.18 -26.33 -52.67
N LEU A 876 16.13 -25.51 -51.62
CA LEU A 876 16.59 -25.89 -50.28
C LEU A 876 15.44 -26.54 -49.51
N GLN A 877 15.69 -27.73 -48.96
CA GLN A 877 14.80 -28.40 -48.00
C GLN A 877 15.05 -27.93 -46.56
N SER A 878 14.12 -28.24 -45.66
CA SER A 878 14.24 -27.93 -44.23
C SER A 878 15.49 -28.57 -43.62
N ALA A 879 16.25 -27.82 -42.82
CA ALA A 879 17.55 -28.20 -42.25
C ALA A 879 18.66 -28.58 -43.26
N GLU A 880 18.47 -28.34 -44.57
CA GLU A 880 19.46 -28.70 -45.59
C GLU A 880 20.62 -27.72 -45.62
N THR A 881 21.86 -28.22 -45.72
CA THR A 881 23.04 -27.41 -46.04
C THR A 881 23.54 -27.77 -47.43
N LYS A 882 23.38 -26.86 -48.41
CA LYS A 882 23.91 -27.03 -49.77
C LYS A 882 25.34 -26.52 -49.85
N GLN A 883 26.21 -27.32 -50.45
CA GLN A 883 27.60 -26.95 -50.75
C GLN A 883 27.70 -26.38 -52.18
N LEU A 884 28.42 -25.26 -52.33
CA LEU A 884 28.59 -24.52 -53.58
C LEU A 884 30.08 -24.23 -53.82
N ASN A 885 30.64 -24.82 -54.86
CA ASN A 885 32.00 -24.49 -55.29
C ASN A 885 31.97 -23.46 -56.43
N ILE A 886 32.58 -22.29 -56.20
CA ILE A 886 32.73 -21.24 -57.22
C ILE A 886 34.13 -21.34 -57.79
N SER A 887 34.25 -21.81 -59.03
CA SER A 887 35.52 -21.87 -59.75
C SER A 887 35.80 -20.55 -60.47
N ILE A 888 36.99 -19.99 -60.20
CA ILE A 888 37.55 -18.84 -60.89
C ILE A 888 38.73 -19.33 -61.72
N VAL A 889 38.73 -19.00 -63.02
CA VAL A 889 39.80 -19.39 -63.96
C VAL A 889 40.56 -18.16 -64.44
N LYS A 890 41.87 -18.30 -64.61
CA LYS A 890 42.70 -17.25 -65.23
C LYS A 890 42.42 -17.23 -66.74
N GLN A 891 42.05 -16.07 -67.26
CA GLN A 891 41.77 -15.89 -68.69
C GLN A 891 43.09 -15.88 -69.47
N PRO A 892 43.26 -16.74 -70.49
CA PRO A 892 44.44 -16.68 -71.36
C PRO A 892 44.43 -15.35 -72.12
N ILE A 893 45.56 -14.64 -72.09
CA ILE A 893 45.75 -13.40 -72.82
C ILE A 893 46.12 -13.79 -74.25
N GLU A 894 45.20 -13.56 -75.19
CA GLU A 894 45.53 -13.64 -76.61
C GLU A 894 46.35 -12.39 -76.97
N ILE A 895 47.65 -12.58 -77.20
CA ILE A 895 48.53 -11.51 -77.71
C ILE A 895 48.22 -11.38 -79.21
N LYS A 896 47.39 -10.41 -79.58
CA LYS A 896 47.27 -9.97 -80.97
C LYS A 896 48.45 -9.08 -81.31
N TYR A 897 49.37 -9.58 -82.14
CA TYR A 897 50.37 -8.72 -82.79
C TYR A 897 49.66 -7.78 -83.77
N GLN A 898 49.87 -6.49 -83.60
CA GLN A 898 49.38 -5.45 -84.50
C GLN A 898 50.19 -5.50 -85.81
N GLN A 899 49.56 -5.91 -86.91
CA GLN A 899 50.14 -5.86 -88.27
C GLN A 899 49.68 -4.59 -89.01
N GLU A 900 49.88 -3.41 -88.42
CA GLU A 900 49.79 -2.14 -89.14
C GLU A 900 50.98 -1.24 -88.77
N SER A 901 51.59 -0.64 -89.78
CA SER A 901 52.73 0.26 -89.64
C SER A 901 52.32 1.56 -88.95
N LEU A 902 53.09 1.92 -87.91
CA LEU A 902 53.02 3.23 -87.25
C LEU A 902 53.19 4.36 -88.27
N LYS A 903 52.10 5.09 -88.56
CA LYS A 903 52.17 6.41 -89.20
C LYS A 903 52.59 7.44 -88.15
N VAL A 904 53.80 7.96 -88.27
CA VAL A 904 54.28 9.14 -87.54
C VAL A 904 53.66 10.38 -88.19
N GLY A 905 52.76 11.05 -87.47
CA GLY A 905 52.25 12.37 -87.83
C GLY A 905 52.87 13.43 -86.93
N TYR A 906 53.63 14.35 -87.52
CA TYR A 906 54.06 15.57 -86.86
C TYR A 906 52.83 16.47 -86.64
N ASN A 907 52.59 16.90 -85.40
CA ASN A 907 51.69 18.02 -85.12
C ASN A 907 52.52 19.29 -84.99
N GLU A 908 52.28 20.21 -85.93
CA GLU A 908 52.69 21.59 -85.87
C GLU A 908 52.16 22.27 -84.59
N ILE A 909 53.02 23.12 -84.03
CA ILE A 909 52.71 24.03 -82.93
C ILE A 909 51.69 25.07 -83.45
N LYS A 910 50.50 25.13 -82.85
CA LYS A 910 49.65 26.32 -82.96
C LYS A 910 49.99 27.30 -81.86
N LYS A 911 50.23 28.55 -82.28
CA LYS A 911 50.34 29.76 -81.46
C LYS A 911 49.14 29.96 -80.54
#